data_AF-A0A955C7K4-F1
#
_entry.id   AF-A0A955C7K4-F1
#
_cell.length_a   1.000
_cell.length_b   1.000
_cell.length_c   1.000
_cell.angle_alpha   90.00
_cell.angle_beta   90.00
_cell.angle_gamma   90.00
#
_symmetry.space_group_name_H-M   'P 1'
#
loop_
_entity.id
_entity.type
_entity.pdbx_description
1 polymer ?
#
loop_
_entity_poly.entity_id
_entity_poly.type
_entity_poly.pdbx_seq_one_letter_code
_entity_poly.pdbx_strand_id
1 'polypeptide(L)'
;MEFGKKHGQFVEQPAICTEQHAKLILHCAEFQQALPVLRLLSRCPVLIERNGQLIQISGYDRASGIWAAGQPAPELPLDESVKLLSGLLVDYRFASAPDRARALAAFITPGLIMGGLLGGRAPVDLGEADDSQSGKGYRNKLTAAIFNHAVRAVTQKRGGVGSLEESFATALIRGRNFISLDNMRGTIDSPALESFLTEDSYQARVPHQAAVEIDPRRIIIQLTSNKAEITNDLANRSSCVRILKQQEGYQFREYPEGDVLDHVRANQPRYLGAVFAVIRAWHDSGKRKTNESRHDFRPWARTLDWIVQNLLGAGPLLDGHRDTQLRMSTPGLNWLRDVALAVRKADSFDRWLRAHQILDIIADTTIEVPGVAEHDDLADDNIRKKALQAIGHRLGTCFGSHNLRVIDGIEVERQKVYDPNQRRKNREYLFRAASAAEHECAYSPTPEDRLGADSSDQAHFDSESTEAEATLSTKPEICAYSPPSAPSPAPNGAPNGKAFAPNAPMGHVIPMTENHVDSVFINSGVNKCIYREVIQPLRRIGALGADEGGQPPADAPLISEPIYIPNTAVESATWCTESDHSGLSPSVVELARERDGWTPSSWHNRLLQQASACAGNHPVRAAEFRQAAELMTNHRGASE
;
A
#
# COMPACT_ATOMS: atom_id res chain seq x y z
N MET A 1 17.82 30.87 -28.06
CA MET A 1 18.66 31.70 -28.95
C MET A 1 17.70 32.44 -29.87
N GLU A 2 17.93 33.73 -30.07
CA GLU A 2 17.22 34.52 -31.09
C GLU A 2 18.25 35.19 -32.00
N PHE A 3 17.84 35.62 -33.18
CA PHE A 3 18.71 36.33 -34.10
C PHE A 3 18.51 37.84 -33.92
N GLY A 4 19.49 38.50 -33.30
CA GLY A 4 19.56 39.96 -33.21
C GLY A 4 20.35 40.53 -34.39
N LYS A 5 20.00 41.73 -34.87
CA LYS A 5 20.76 42.38 -35.95
C LYS A 5 21.88 43.23 -35.35
N LYS A 6 23.14 42.86 -35.56
CA LYS A 6 24.33 43.65 -35.21
C LYS A 6 25.11 43.98 -36.48
N HIS A 7 25.39 45.26 -36.71
CA HIS A 7 26.15 45.75 -37.87
C HIS A 7 25.63 45.22 -39.22
N GLY A 8 24.29 45.13 -39.36
CA GLY A 8 23.65 44.64 -40.59
C GLY A 8 23.61 43.11 -40.74
N GLN A 9 24.27 42.35 -39.87
CA GLN A 9 24.27 40.88 -39.88
C GLN A 9 23.38 40.33 -38.75
N PHE A 10 22.71 39.20 -39.00
CA PHE A 10 21.98 38.46 -37.97
C PHE A 10 22.97 37.65 -37.14
N VAL A 11 23.02 37.92 -35.84
CA VAL A 11 23.90 37.26 -34.89
C VAL A 11 23.04 36.56 -33.84
N GLU A 12 23.38 35.32 -33.52
CA GLU A 12 22.72 34.60 -32.43
C GLU A 12 23.01 35.27 -31.09
N GLN A 13 21.96 35.53 -30.32
CA GLN A 13 22.08 36.04 -28.97
C GLN A 13 21.23 35.20 -27.99
N PRO A 14 21.67 35.11 -26.71
CA PRO A 14 20.87 34.50 -25.66
C PRO A 14 19.52 35.21 -25.57
N ALA A 15 18.44 34.44 -25.63
CA ALA A 15 17.07 34.94 -25.54
C ALA A 15 16.37 34.27 -24.37
N ILE A 16 15.59 35.05 -23.62
CA ILE A 16 14.71 34.51 -22.59
C ILE A 16 13.53 33.86 -23.29
N CYS A 17 13.27 32.57 -23.00
CA CYS A 17 12.07 31.90 -23.48
C CYS A 17 10.85 32.54 -22.81
N THR A 18 10.16 33.43 -23.52
CA THR A 18 8.93 34.06 -23.03
C THR A 18 7.84 33.01 -22.84
N GLU A 19 6.85 33.29 -21.98
CA GLU A 19 5.72 32.37 -21.79
C GLU A 19 4.99 32.08 -23.10
N GLN A 20 4.87 33.09 -23.97
CA GLN A 20 4.25 32.94 -25.29
C GLN A 20 5.05 32.00 -26.19
N HIS A 21 6.38 32.16 -26.27
CA HIS A 21 7.23 31.23 -27.02
C HIS A 21 7.19 29.82 -26.43
N ALA A 22 7.22 29.68 -25.11
CA ALA A 22 7.10 28.38 -24.44
C ALA A 22 5.77 27.70 -24.78
N LYS A 23 4.64 28.43 -24.76
CA LYS A 23 3.33 27.90 -25.18
C LYS A 23 3.34 27.47 -26.65
N LEU A 24 3.88 28.29 -27.56
CA LEU A 24 3.98 27.93 -28.98
C LEU A 24 4.80 26.65 -29.19
N ILE A 25 5.93 26.51 -28.51
CA ILE A 25 6.76 25.29 -28.57
C ILE A 25 5.99 24.09 -27.99
N LEU A 26 5.35 24.24 -26.82
CA LEU A 26 4.58 23.17 -26.19
C LEU A 26 3.38 22.70 -27.01
N HIS A 27 2.80 23.59 -27.84
CA HIS A 27 1.67 23.28 -28.73
C HIS A 27 2.08 22.92 -30.16
N CYS A 28 3.38 22.98 -30.50
CA CYS A 28 3.89 22.58 -31.81
C CYS A 28 3.80 21.06 -31.96
N ALA A 29 3.08 20.60 -33.00
CA ALA A 29 2.84 19.17 -33.23
C ALA A 29 4.14 18.41 -33.49
N GLU A 30 5.06 18.99 -34.27
CA GLU A 30 6.38 18.43 -34.57
C GLU A 30 7.21 18.28 -33.29
N PHE A 31 7.15 19.28 -32.40
CA PHE A 31 7.82 19.20 -31.11
C PHE A 31 7.23 18.08 -30.24
N GLN A 32 5.90 18.01 -30.13
CA GLN A 32 5.21 16.96 -29.38
C GLN A 32 5.52 15.56 -29.91
N GLN A 33 5.56 15.37 -31.24
CA GLN A 33 5.93 14.12 -31.88
C GLN A 33 7.41 13.76 -31.67
N ALA A 34 8.27 14.76 -31.54
CA ALA A 34 9.70 14.56 -31.26
C ALA A 34 10.00 14.27 -29.78
N LEU A 35 9.04 14.51 -28.87
CA LEU A 35 9.26 14.26 -27.45
C LEU A 35 9.47 12.77 -27.16
N PRO A 36 10.46 12.42 -26.33
CA PRO A 36 10.65 11.05 -25.89
C PRO A 36 9.41 10.55 -25.15
N VAL A 37 8.91 9.37 -25.53
CA VAL A 37 7.78 8.74 -24.83
C VAL A 37 8.21 8.39 -23.41
N LEU A 38 7.42 8.85 -22.43
CA LEU A 38 7.58 8.51 -21.02
C LEU A 38 6.36 7.71 -20.56
N ARG A 39 6.56 6.43 -20.27
CA ARG A 39 5.54 5.48 -19.80
C ARG A 39 5.58 5.26 -18.29
N LEU A 40 6.75 5.41 -17.67
CA LEU A 40 6.92 5.26 -16.23
C LEU A 40 7.96 6.26 -15.72
N LEU A 41 7.60 6.95 -14.64
CA LEU A 41 8.51 7.70 -13.79
C LEU A 41 8.70 6.91 -12.50
N SER A 42 9.88 6.32 -12.30
CA SER A 42 10.22 5.53 -11.11
C SER A 42 11.20 6.29 -10.22
N ARG A 43 11.04 6.17 -8.90
CA ARG A 43 11.97 6.78 -7.91
C ARG A 43 13.16 5.89 -7.58
N CYS A 44 13.16 4.67 -8.09
CA CYS A 44 14.24 3.72 -7.97
C CYS A 44 14.51 3.05 -9.32
N PRO A 45 15.64 2.34 -9.46
CA PRO A 45 15.87 1.51 -10.63
C PRO A 45 14.75 0.51 -10.88
N VAL A 46 14.63 0.06 -12.13
CA VAL A 46 13.58 -0.89 -12.56
C VAL A 46 14.21 -2.04 -13.34
N LEU A 47 13.85 -3.28 -13.02
CA LEU A 47 14.21 -4.44 -13.85
C LEU A 47 13.26 -4.57 -15.04
N ILE A 48 13.80 -4.75 -16.25
CA ILE A 48 13.04 -5.08 -17.44
C ILE A 48 13.67 -6.28 -18.15
N GLU A 49 12.87 -6.98 -18.96
CA GLU A 49 13.37 -8.03 -19.85
C GLU A 49 13.72 -7.42 -21.22
N ARG A 50 14.94 -7.63 -21.70
CA ARG A 50 15.40 -7.26 -23.04
C ARG A 50 16.17 -8.42 -23.64
N ASN A 51 15.74 -8.88 -24.82
CA ASN A 51 16.36 -10.01 -25.53
C ASN A 51 16.52 -11.27 -24.65
N GLY A 52 15.52 -11.54 -23.80
CA GLY A 52 15.53 -12.71 -22.91
C GLY A 52 16.45 -12.58 -21.69
N GLN A 53 17.02 -11.41 -21.41
CA GLN A 53 17.81 -11.14 -20.21
C GLN A 53 17.16 -10.04 -19.37
N LEU A 54 17.31 -10.13 -18.05
CA LEU A 54 16.92 -9.05 -17.15
C LEU A 54 18.02 -7.99 -17.09
N ILE A 55 17.64 -6.75 -17.38
CA ILE A 55 18.51 -5.58 -17.26
C ILE A 55 17.90 -4.58 -16.30
N GLN A 56 18.77 -3.85 -15.61
CA GLN A 56 18.38 -2.81 -14.69
C GLN A 56 18.46 -1.44 -15.35
N ILE A 57 17.35 -0.70 -15.32
CA ILE A 57 17.26 0.66 -15.85
C ILE A 57 17.49 1.65 -14.70
N SER A 58 18.50 2.51 -14.89
CA SER A 58 18.76 3.74 -14.13
C SER A 58 18.95 4.87 -15.15
N GLY A 59 18.26 5.99 -14.96
CA GLY A 59 18.14 7.07 -15.95
C GLY A 59 17.01 6.83 -16.95
N TYR A 60 17.07 7.53 -18.09
CA TYR A 60 16.07 7.40 -19.16
C TYR A 60 16.45 6.29 -20.14
N ASP A 61 15.59 5.30 -20.30
CA ASP A 61 15.70 4.30 -21.35
C ASP A 61 14.65 4.55 -22.44
N ARG A 62 15.11 5.00 -23.61
CA ARG A 62 14.24 5.43 -24.72
C ARG A 62 13.39 4.29 -25.28
N ALA A 63 13.87 3.05 -25.24
CA ALA A 63 13.18 1.90 -25.82
C ALA A 63 11.98 1.46 -24.96
N SER A 64 12.16 1.42 -23.64
CA SER A 64 11.08 1.08 -22.71
C SER A 64 10.18 2.28 -22.39
N GLY A 65 10.70 3.51 -22.55
CA GLY A 65 10.04 4.74 -22.12
C GLY A 65 10.04 4.90 -20.60
N ILE A 66 10.97 4.25 -19.90
CA ILE A 66 11.08 4.32 -18.45
C ILE A 66 12.15 5.35 -18.10
N TRP A 67 11.81 6.26 -17.21
CA TRP A 67 12.80 7.05 -16.47
C TRP A 67 12.85 6.53 -15.04
N ALA A 68 14.03 6.13 -14.58
CA ALA A 68 14.23 5.60 -13.24
C ALA A 68 15.31 6.41 -12.50
N ALA A 69 14.96 6.99 -11.34
CA ALA A 69 15.92 7.68 -10.49
C ALA A 69 16.77 6.69 -9.67
N GLY A 70 17.87 7.20 -9.12
CA GLY A 70 18.74 6.47 -8.20
C GLY A 70 19.88 5.74 -8.89
N GLN A 71 20.80 5.22 -8.06
CA GLN A 71 21.89 4.36 -8.50
C GLN A 71 21.39 2.93 -8.70
N PRO A 72 22.04 2.13 -9.58
CA PRO A 72 21.79 0.70 -9.66
C PRO A 72 21.85 0.05 -8.26
N ALA A 73 20.92 -0.87 -8.05
CA ALA A 73 20.79 -1.65 -6.84
C ALA A 73 21.87 -2.73 -6.87
N PRO A 74 22.51 -3.04 -5.73
CA PRO A 74 23.52 -4.07 -5.65
C PRO A 74 22.95 -5.44 -6.06
N GLU A 75 23.80 -6.26 -6.67
CA GLU A 75 23.54 -7.68 -6.81
C GLU A 75 23.77 -8.37 -5.47
N LEU A 76 22.80 -9.17 -5.03
CA LEU A 76 22.87 -9.92 -3.79
C LEU A 76 22.65 -11.41 -4.09
N PRO A 77 23.33 -12.32 -3.36
CA PRO A 77 23.00 -13.74 -3.36
C PRO A 77 21.52 -13.97 -3.01
N LEU A 78 20.92 -15.00 -3.60
CA LEU A 78 19.50 -15.30 -3.38
C LEU A 78 19.21 -15.64 -1.92
N ASP A 79 20.05 -16.43 -1.27
CA ASP A 79 19.89 -16.85 0.12
C ASP A 79 19.94 -15.66 1.10
N GLU A 80 20.86 -14.71 0.87
CA GLU A 80 20.93 -13.45 1.61
C GLU A 80 19.66 -12.61 1.38
N SER A 81 19.21 -12.53 0.13
CA SER A 81 18.02 -11.77 -0.26
C SER A 81 16.74 -12.30 0.40
N VAL A 82 16.60 -13.63 0.46
CA VAL A 82 15.48 -14.30 1.13
C VAL A 82 15.48 -14.00 2.63
N LYS A 83 16.65 -14.07 3.28
CA LYS A 83 16.81 -13.73 4.71
C LYS A 83 16.45 -12.27 4.99
N LEU A 84 16.94 -11.33 4.16
CA LEU A 84 16.65 -9.90 4.29
C LEU A 84 15.14 -9.61 4.20
N LEU A 85 14.48 -10.10 3.15
CA LEU A 85 13.05 -9.86 2.94
C LEU A 85 12.18 -10.56 3.99
N SER A 86 12.54 -11.78 4.38
CA SER A 86 11.88 -12.51 5.47
C SER A 86 12.05 -11.83 6.81
N GLY A 87 13.23 -11.24 7.06
CA GLY A 87 13.59 -10.52 8.27
C GLY A 87 12.68 -9.32 8.56
N LEU A 88 12.20 -8.64 7.52
CA LEU A 88 11.26 -7.51 7.63
C LEU A 88 9.89 -7.90 8.22
N LEU A 89 9.56 -9.20 8.22
CA LEU A 89 8.29 -9.72 8.68
C LEU A 89 8.36 -10.45 10.03
N VAL A 90 9.54 -10.52 10.66
CA VAL A 90 9.74 -11.29 11.90
C VAL A 90 8.87 -10.77 13.05
N ASP A 91 8.73 -9.45 13.15
CA ASP A 91 7.97 -8.83 14.25
C ASP A 91 6.45 -8.77 13.98
N TYR A 92 6.00 -9.31 12.85
CA TYR A 92 4.58 -9.39 12.52
C TYR A 92 3.99 -10.72 12.98
N ARG A 93 2.89 -10.65 13.73
CA ARG A 93 2.09 -11.81 14.09
C ARG A 93 1.01 -12.04 13.03
N PHE A 94 1.26 -12.90 12.06
CA PHE A 94 0.26 -13.25 11.05
C PHE A 94 -0.79 -14.23 11.59
N ALA A 95 -2.01 -14.17 11.05
CA ALA A 95 -3.06 -15.12 11.43
C ALA A 95 -2.79 -16.54 10.93
N SER A 96 -2.05 -16.69 9.83
CA SER A 96 -1.66 -17.97 9.24
C SER A 96 -0.35 -17.87 8.43
N ALA A 97 0.29 -18.99 8.12
CA ALA A 97 1.47 -19.01 7.26
C ALA A 97 1.19 -18.48 5.84
N PRO A 98 0.04 -18.79 5.19
CA PRO A 98 -0.34 -18.17 3.92
C PRO A 98 -0.49 -16.64 3.98
N ASP A 99 -0.88 -16.05 5.12
CA ASP A 99 -0.89 -14.58 5.29
C ASP A 99 0.53 -14.00 5.20
N ARG A 100 1.51 -14.68 5.82
CA ARG A 100 2.94 -14.31 5.69
C ARG A 100 3.42 -14.46 4.25
N ALA A 101 3.02 -15.52 3.54
CA ALA A 101 3.35 -15.72 2.13
C ALA A 101 2.80 -14.58 1.25
N ARG A 102 1.54 -14.17 1.47
CA ARG A 102 0.93 -13.02 0.78
C ARG A 102 1.61 -11.70 1.13
N ALA A 103 2.08 -11.52 2.36
CA ALA A 103 2.89 -10.35 2.74
C ALA A 103 4.23 -10.29 2.00
N LEU A 104 4.93 -11.42 1.86
CA LEU A 104 6.14 -11.50 1.04
C LEU A 104 5.86 -11.25 -0.44
N ALA A 105 4.77 -11.81 -0.97
CA ALA A 105 4.34 -11.55 -2.34
C ALA A 105 4.10 -10.04 -2.58
N ALA A 106 3.57 -9.31 -1.59
CA ALA A 106 3.39 -7.87 -1.67
C ALA A 106 4.71 -7.08 -1.78
N PHE A 107 5.81 -7.57 -1.18
CA PHE A 107 7.14 -6.97 -1.37
C PHE A 107 7.71 -7.19 -2.79
N ILE A 108 7.45 -8.35 -3.40
CA ILE A 108 7.96 -8.68 -4.75
C ILE A 108 7.14 -8.03 -5.87
N THR A 109 5.82 -7.93 -5.67
CA THR A 109 4.85 -7.50 -6.69
C THR A 109 5.23 -6.18 -7.40
N PRO A 110 5.64 -5.09 -6.71
CA PRO A 110 5.98 -3.84 -7.38
C PRO A 110 7.15 -3.98 -8.36
N GLY A 111 8.17 -4.78 -8.04
CA GLY A 111 9.29 -5.05 -8.93
C GLY A 111 8.86 -5.73 -10.24
N LEU A 112 7.90 -6.66 -10.16
CA LEU A 112 7.35 -7.34 -11.34
C LEU A 112 6.48 -6.41 -12.20
N ILE A 113 5.65 -5.55 -11.61
CA ILE A 113 4.73 -4.70 -12.39
C ILE A 113 5.39 -3.43 -12.94
N MET A 114 6.30 -2.80 -12.20
CA MET A 114 7.02 -1.61 -12.66
C MET A 114 7.88 -1.92 -13.87
N GLY A 115 8.41 -3.14 -13.96
CA GLY A 115 9.15 -3.65 -15.11
C GLY A 115 8.29 -4.19 -16.25
N GLY A 116 7.00 -4.43 -16.03
CA GLY A 116 6.13 -5.14 -16.96
C GLY A 116 6.40 -6.65 -17.05
N LEU A 117 7.11 -7.23 -16.08
CA LEU A 117 7.54 -8.64 -16.05
C LEU A 117 6.40 -9.61 -15.68
N LEU A 118 5.36 -9.13 -15.00
CA LEU A 118 4.25 -9.96 -14.54
C LEU A 118 3.41 -10.55 -15.70
N GLY A 119 3.32 -9.83 -16.82
CA GLY A 119 2.42 -10.17 -17.92
C GLY A 119 0.94 -10.11 -17.53
N GLY A 120 0.59 -9.23 -16.59
CA GLY A 120 -0.75 -9.07 -16.05
C GLY A 120 -0.81 -7.94 -15.02
N ARG A 121 -1.90 -7.90 -14.25
CA ARG A 121 -2.14 -6.91 -13.20
C ARG A 121 -1.89 -7.49 -11.82
N ALA A 122 -1.69 -6.63 -10.83
CA ALA A 122 -1.63 -7.00 -9.43
C ALA A 122 -2.98 -6.76 -8.74
N PRO A 123 -3.38 -7.61 -7.77
CA PRO A 123 -4.51 -7.34 -6.91
C PRO A 123 -4.20 -6.19 -5.93
N VAL A 124 -5.24 -5.70 -5.25
CA VAL A 124 -5.07 -4.80 -4.09
C VAL A 124 -4.34 -5.53 -2.97
N ASP A 125 -3.27 -4.94 -2.44
CA ASP A 125 -2.61 -5.41 -1.21
C ASP A 125 -3.44 -4.95 0.00
N LEU A 126 -4.27 -5.85 0.53
CA LEU A 126 -5.21 -5.56 1.61
C LEU A 126 -4.67 -6.08 2.94
N GLY A 127 -4.31 -5.17 3.84
CA GLY A 127 -3.98 -5.48 5.23
C GLY A 127 -5.22 -5.40 6.13
N GLU A 128 -5.63 -6.53 6.69
CA GLU A 128 -6.67 -6.58 7.73
C GLU A 128 -6.03 -6.86 9.08
N ALA A 129 -6.46 -6.13 10.11
CA ALA A 129 -6.01 -6.37 11.48
C ALA A 129 -7.17 -6.67 12.42
N ASP A 130 -6.94 -7.49 13.44
CA ASP A 130 -7.90 -7.72 14.53
C ASP A 130 -8.13 -6.49 15.42
N ASP A 131 -7.13 -5.61 15.51
CA ASP A 131 -7.18 -4.38 16.31
C ASP A 131 -6.41 -3.22 15.61
N SER A 132 -6.60 -2.02 16.13
CA SER A 132 -5.72 -0.88 15.91
C SER A 132 -4.28 -1.20 16.33
N GLN A 133 -3.33 -0.51 15.70
CA GLN A 133 -1.89 -0.62 16.00
C GLN A 133 -1.24 -1.99 15.73
N SER A 134 -1.90 -2.93 15.03
CA SER A 134 -1.26 -4.19 14.59
C SER A 134 -0.31 -4.05 13.38
N GLY A 135 0.12 -2.84 13.01
CA GLY A 135 1.14 -2.66 11.96
C GLY A 135 0.69 -2.73 10.49
N LYS A 136 -0.60 -2.88 10.15
CA LYS A 136 -1.07 -2.99 8.75
C LYS A 136 -0.64 -1.83 7.82
N GLY A 137 -0.83 -0.57 8.27
CA GLY A 137 -0.40 0.60 7.51
C GLY A 137 1.12 0.79 7.51
N TYR A 138 1.79 0.26 8.54
CA TYR A 138 3.24 0.27 8.64
C TYR A 138 3.87 -0.70 7.63
N ARG A 139 3.30 -1.89 7.44
CA ARG A 139 3.65 -2.82 6.35
C ARG A 139 3.51 -2.18 4.98
N ASN A 140 2.42 -1.45 4.73
CA ASN A 140 2.24 -0.74 3.46
C ASN A 140 3.37 0.27 3.20
N LYS A 141 3.80 1.00 4.24
CA LYS A 141 4.95 1.92 4.19
C LYS A 141 6.27 1.18 3.94
N LEU A 142 6.48 0.02 4.57
CA LEU A 142 7.66 -0.82 4.32
C LEU A 142 7.73 -1.26 2.86
N THR A 143 6.63 -1.78 2.30
CA THR A 143 6.57 -2.14 0.87
C THR A 143 6.96 -0.98 -0.01
N ALA A 144 6.41 0.23 0.21
CA ALA A 144 6.75 1.40 -0.61
C ALA A 144 8.22 1.85 -0.40
N ALA A 145 8.74 1.76 0.83
CA ALA A 145 10.10 2.15 1.17
C ALA A 145 11.15 1.32 0.43
N ILE A 146 10.91 0.00 0.23
CA ILE A 146 11.77 -0.86 -0.58
C ILE A 146 11.99 -0.30 -1.99
N PHE A 147 11.01 0.43 -2.55
CA PHE A 147 11.08 1.02 -3.88
C PHE A 147 11.37 2.53 -3.86
N ASN A 148 11.87 3.08 -2.75
CA ASN A 148 12.12 4.52 -2.60
C ASN A 148 10.86 5.40 -2.84
N HIS A 149 9.68 4.83 -2.55
CA HIS A 149 8.40 5.52 -2.65
C HIS A 149 7.81 5.80 -1.26
N ALA A 150 7.01 6.86 -1.20
CA ALA A 150 6.11 7.11 -0.08
C ALA A 150 4.69 6.74 -0.48
N VAL A 151 3.95 6.15 0.46
CA VAL A 151 2.53 5.83 0.28
C VAL A 151 1.72 7.12 0.25
N ARG A 152 0.91 7.31 -0.80
CA ARG A 152 -0.12 8.35 -0.80
C ARG A 152 -1.38 7.80 -0.14
N ALA A 153 -1.61 8.20 1.10
CA ALA A 153 -2.84 7.88 1.80
C ALA A 153 -4.03 8.64 1.17
N VAL A 154 -5.11 7.91 0.95
CA VAL A 154 -6.42 8.40 0.52
C VAL A 154 -7.42 7.87 1.55
N THR A 155 -8.14 8.77 2.21
CA THR A 155 -9.09 8.45 3.28
C THR A 155 -10.48 8.89 2.88
N GLN A 156 -11.50 8.12 3.24
CA GLN A 156 -12.88 8.54 3.06
C GLN A 156 -13.21 9.69 4.03
N LYS A 157 -13.55 10.86 3.50
CA LYS A 157 -14.01 12.00 4.31
C LYS A 157 -15.49 11.80 4.69
N ARG A 158 -15.87 12.10 5.94
CA ARG A 158 -17.27 12.25 6.34
C ARG A 158 -17.61 13.75 6.34
N GLY A 159 -18.44 14.18 5.40
CA GLY A 159 -18.78 15.60 5.19
C GLY A 159 -17.67 16.42 4.51
N GLY A 160 -18.07 17.54 3.89
CA GLY A 160 -17.19 18.43 3.13
C GLY A 160 -17.18 18.18 1.60
N VAL A 161 -16.42 19.02 0.88
CA VAL A 161 -16.27 18.93 -0.59
C VAL A 161 -15.13 17.97 -0.92
N GLY A 162 -15.42 16.96 -1.74
CA GLY A 162 -14.43 16.02 -2.31
C GLY A 162 -14.67 14.56 -1.92
N SER A 163 -14.91 13.71 -2.92
CA SER A 163 -15.16 12.27 -2.75
C SER A 163 -13.87 11.46 -2.63
N LEU A 164 -14.02 10.18 -2.26
CA LEU A 164 -12.93 9.18 -2.31
C LEU A 164 -12.33 9.13 -3.73
N GLU A 165 -13.19 9.11 -4.75
CA GLU A 165 -12.82 9.03 -6.16
C GLU A 165 -12.03 10.26 -6.62
N GLU A 166 -12.43 11.47 -6.19
CA GLU A 166 -11.69 12.68 -6.51
C GLU A 166 -10.29 12.68 -5.87
N SER A 167 -10.17 12.23 -4.62
CA SER A 167 -8.90 12.11 -3.93
C SER A 167 -8.00 11.05 -4.57
N PHE A 168 -8.59 9.95 -5.03
CA PHE A 168 -7.93 8.90 -5.78
C PHE A 168 -7.44 9.40 -7.15
N ALA A 169 -8.31 10.02 -7.95
CA ALA A 169 -7.96 10.63 -9.24
C ALA A 169 -6.88 11.70 -9.09
N THR A 170 -6.94 12.52 -8.04
CA THR A 170 -5.89 13.51 -7.73
C THR A 170 -4.54 12.84 -7.47
N ALA A 171 -4.51 11.69 -6.78
CA ALA A 171 -3.28 10.95 -6.54
C ALA A 171 -2.71 10.38 -7.86
N LEU A 172 -3.56 9.84 -8.73
CA LEU A 172 -3.18 9.33 -10.05
C LEU A 172 -2.60 10.43 -10.94
N ILE A 173 -3.29 11.57 -11.07
CA ILE A 173 -2.86 12.71 -11.89
C ILE A 173 -1.52 13.28 -11.42
N ARG A 174 -1.23 13.20 -10.10
CA ARG A 174 0.06 13.59 -9.52
C ARG A 174 1.17 12.54 -9.70
N GLY A 175 0.92 11.46 -10.44
CA GLY A 175 1.90 10.42 -10.74
C GLY A 175 2.30 9.59 -9.53
N ARG A 176 1.38 9.31 -8.59
CA ARG A 176 1.69 8.48 -7.41
C ARG A 176 1.57 6.99 -7.75
N ASN A 177 2.68 6.25 -7.64
CA ASN A 177 2.69 4.80 -7.87
C ASN A 177 2.18 3.97 -6.70
N PHE A 178 2.28 4.45 -5.46
CA PHE A 178 1.77 3.76 -4.27
C PHE A 178 0.63 4.56 -3.66
N ILE A 179 -0.59 4.02 -3.74
CA ILE A 179 -1.80 4.65 -3.23
C ILE A 179 -2.42 3.70 -2.21
N SER A 180 -2.62 4.18 -0.98
CA SER A 180 -3.25 3.39 0.08
C SER A 180 -4.60 3.99 0.44
N LEU A 181 -5.64 3.17 0.35
CA LEU A 181 -6.96 3.46 0.89
C LEU A 181 -6.92 3.15 2.39
N ASP A 182 -6.69 4.17 3.21
CA ASP A 182 -6.37 4.02 4.63
C ASP A 182 -7.57 4.28 5.53
N ASN A 183 -7.73 3.47 6.58
CA ASN A 183 -8.79 3.58 7.59
C ASN A 183 -10.20 3.65 6.97
N MET A 184 -10.45 2.84 5.96
CA MET A 184 -11.76 2.74 5.33
C MET A 184 -12.75 2.13 6.34
N ARG A 185 -13.85 2.86 6.61
CA ARG A 185 -14.89 2.47 7.58
C ARG A 185 -16.23 2.30 6.88
N GLY A 186 -16.89 1.18 7.13
CA GLY A 186 -18.10 0.78 6.41
C GLY A 186 -17.77 0.19 5.03
N THR A 187 -18.82 -0.15 4.29
CA THR A 187 -18.69 -0.79 2.97
C THR A 187 -18.03 0.15 1.96
N ILE A 188 -16.88 -0.27 1.42
CA ILE A 188 -16.29 0.38 0.26
C ILE A 188 -17.01 -0.13 -0.98
N ASP A 189 -17.85 0.72 -1.56
CA ASP A 189 -18.50 0.50 -2.85
C ASP A 189 -17.99 1.60 -3.80
N SER A 190 -17.07 1.25 -4.69
CA SER A 190 -16.51 2.19 -5.66
C SER A 190 -16.31 1.48 -7.00
N PRO A 191 -17.31 1.58 -7.90
CA PRO A 191 -17.19 1.07 -9.26
C PRO A 191 -15.98 1.66 -10.01
N ALA A 192 -15.59 2.89 -9.69
CA ALA A 192 -14.41 3.54 -10.24
C ALA A 192 -13.11 2.81 -9.85
N LEU A 193 -12.97 2.37 -8.59
CA LEU A 193 -11.83 1.58 -8.14
C LEU A 193 -11.84 0.18 -8.77
N GLU A 194 -13.01 -0.46 -8.82
CA GLU A 194 -13.18 -1.79 -9.43
C GLU A 194 -12.80 -1.77 -10.91
N SER A 195 -13.22 -0.73 -11.64
CA SER A 195 -12.84 -0.47 -13.05
C SER A 195 -11.34 -0.18 -13.19
N PHE A 196 -10.76 0.68 -12.34
CA PHE A 196 -9.32 0.96 -12.37
C PHE A 196 -8.47 -0.31 -12.26
N LEU A 197 -8.89 -1.26 -11.42
CA LEU A 197 -8.18 -2.52 -11.20
C LEU A 197 -8.24 -3.46 -12.42
N THR A 198 -9.18 -3.30 -13.35
CA THR A 198 -9.39 -4.22 -14.47
C THR A 198 -9.12 -3.61 -15.85
N GLU A 199 -9.36 -2.31 -16.02
CA GLU A 199 -9.32 -1.63 -17.33
C GLU A 199 -7.91 -1.26 -17.80
N ASP A 200 -7.66 -1.39 -19.10
CA ASP A 200 -6.36 -1.10 -19.74
C ASP A 200 -5.96 0.36 -19.74
N SER A 201 -6.95 1.22 -19.55
CA SER A 201 -6.83 2.66 -19.43
C SER A 201 -7.91 3.16 -18.49
N TYR A 202 -7.57 4.09 -17.61
CA TYR A 202 -8.50 4.70 -16.67
C TYR A 202 -8.54 6.22 -16.85
N GLN A 203 -9.74 6.76 -17.04
CA GLN A 203 -9.94 8.19 -17.20
C GLN A 203 -10.09 8.88 -15.83
N ALA A 204 -8.98 9.40 -15.31
CA ALA A 204 -8.96 10.15 -14.06
C ALA A 204 -9.49 11.57 -14.25
N ARG A 205 -10.49 11.98 -13.45
CA ARG A 205 -11.10 13.31 -13.52
C ARG A 205 -11.04 14.01 -12.18
N VAL A 206 -10.61 15.28 -12.21
CA VAL A 206 -10.66 16.20 -11.06
C VAL A 206 -11.24 17.55 -11.50
N PRO A 207 -11.85 18.34 -10.60
CA PRO A 207 -12.39 19.65 -10.94
C PRO A 207 -11.33 20.58 -11.56
N HIS A 208 -11.76 21.43 -12.49
CA HIS A 208 -10.92 22.45 -13.15
C HIS A 208 -9.72 21.92 -13.95
N GLN A 209 -9.67 20.62 -14.25
CA GLN A 209 -8.67 20.02 -15.14
C GLN A 209 -9.36 19.13 -16.18
N ALA A 210 -8.76 19.02 -17.36
CA ALA A 210 -9.16 18.01 -18.33
C ALA A 210 -8.95 16.61 -17.74
N ALA A 211 -9.77 15.65 -18.16
CA ALA A 211 -9.58 14.27 -17.76
C ALA A 211 -8.24 13.75 -18.30
N VAL A 212 -7.54 12.98 -17.49
CA VAL A 212 -6.23 12.42 -17.81
C VAL A 212 -6.36 10.92 -17.97
N GLU A 213 -5.81 10.40 -19.06
CA GLU A 213 -5.73 8.97 -19.30
C GLU A 213 -4.57 8.36 -18.50
N ILE A 214 -4.86 7.36 -17.68
CA ILE A 214 -3.91 6.72 -16.76
C ILE A 214 -3.77 5.25 -17.14
N ASP A 215 -2.53 4.75 -17.27
CA ASP A 215 -2.26 3.31 -17.30
C ASP A 215 -2.19 2.77 -15.86
N PRO A 216 -3.19 1.98 -15.42
CA PRO A 216 -3.24 1.48 -14.05
C PRO A 216 -2.21 0.37 -13.77
N ARG A 217 -1.61 -0.26 -14.80
CA ARG A 217 -0.79 -1.47 -14.64
C ARG A 217 0.47 -1.28 -13.81
N ARG A 218 0.94 -0.04 -13.63
CA ARG A 218 2.18 0.31 -12.90
C ARG A 218 1.90 1.04 -11.59
N ILE A 219 0.67 0.89 -11.07
CA ILE A 219 0.21 1.53 -9.84
C ILE A 219 -0.16 0.45 -8.83
N ILE A 220 0.46 0.55 -7.66
CA ILE A 220 0.22 -0.32 -6.51
C ILE A 220 -0.90 0.29 -5.67
N ILE A 221 -1.99 -0.45 -5.58
CA ILE A 221 -3.11 -0.13 -4.70
C ILE A 221 -2.99 -0.96 -3.43
N GLN A 222 -3.00 -0.26 -2.29
CA GLN A 222 -3.00 -0.87 -0.98
C GLN A 222 -4.27 -0.47 -0.23
N LEU A 223 -4.70 -1.30 0.70
CA LEU A 223 -5.88 -1.05 1.51
C LEU A 223 -5.60 -1.48 2.94
N THR A 224 -6.06 -0.71 3.91
CA THR A 224 -6.02 -1.11 5.33
C THR A 224 -7.41 -1.09 5.93
N SER A 225 -7.72 -2.09 6.76
CA SER A 225 -8.93 -2.10 7.58
C SER A 225 -8.75 -2.86 8.89
N ASN A 226 -9.51 -2.50 9.92
CA ASN A 226 -9.64 -3.30 11.16
C ASN A 226 -10.75 -4.35 11.03
N LYS A 227 -11.77 -4.08 10.22
CA LYS A 227 -12.90 -4.97 9.95
C LYS A 227 -13.28 -4.69 8.51
N ALA A 228 -12.63 -5.36 7.57
CA ALA A 228 -12.88 -5.10 6.18
C ALA A 228 -14.30 -5.60 5.85
N GLU A 229 -15.22 -4.66 5.66
CA GLU A 229 -16.47 -4.88 4.96
C GLU A 229 -16.28 -4.24 3.58
N ILE A 230 -16.07 -5.08 2.59
CA ILE A 230 -15.85 -4.65 1.20
C ILE A 230 -16.82 -5.40 0.31
N THR A 231 -17.08 -4.89 -0.89
CA THR A 231 -17.89 -5.62 -1.87
C THR A 231 -17.24 -6.97 -2.18
N ASN A 232 -18.06 -7.96 -2.54
CA ASN A 232 -17.55 -9.25 -3.02
C ASN A 232 -16.61 -9.05 -4.23
N ASP A 233 -16.92 -8.07 -5.06
CA ASP A 233 -16.13 -7.70 -6.23
C ASP A 233 -14.73 -7.18 -5.87
N LEU A 234 -14.63 -6.26 -4.90
CA LEU A 234 -13.35 -5.77 -4.39
C LEU A 234 -12.58 -6.85 -3.60
N ALA A 235 -13.28 -7.71 -2.86
CA ALA A 235 -12.66 -8.84 -2.17
C ALA A 235 -11.98 -9.81 -3.14
N ASN A 236 -12.65 -10.14 -4.25
CA ASN A 236 -12.09 -10.98 -5.32
C ASN A 236 -10.88 -10.36 -6.03
N ARG A 237 -10.77 -9.02 -5.99
CA ARG A 237 -9.63 -8.24 -6.52
C ARG A 237 -8.54 -7.95 -5.50
N SER A 238 -8.64 -8.48 -4.29
CA SER A 238 -7.72 -8.19 -3.19
C SER A 238 -6.93 -9.42 -2.74
N SER A 239 -5.61 -9.27 -2.58
CA SER A 239 -4.78 -10.19 -1.81
C SER A 239 -4.82 -9.76 -0.35
N CYS A 240 -5.51 -10.54 0.48
CA CYS A 240 -5.72 -10.19 1.88
C CYS A 240 -4.61 -10.79 2.76
N VAL A 241 -4.03 -9.96 3.60
CA VAL A 241 -3.07 -10.34 4.64
C VAL A 241 -3.64 -9.99 6.00
N ARG A 242 -3.85 -11.01 6.81
CA ARG A 242 -4.37 -10.86 8.16
C ARG A 242 -3.25 -10.79 9.18
N ILE A 243 -3.24 -9.70 9.93
CA ILE A 243 -2.23 -9.39 10.94
C ILE A 243 -2.91 -9.29 12.30
N LEU A 244 -2.39 -10.02 13.27
CA LEU A 244 -2.86 -9.98 14.65
C LEU A 244 -2.01 -8.99 15.44
N LYS A 245 -2.63 -8.35 16.43
CA LYS A 245 -1.89 -7.51 17.37
C LYS A 245 -0.87 -8.35 18.14
N GLN A 246 0.33 -7.80 18.31
CA GLN A 246 1.30 -8.36 19.23
C GLN A 246 0.81 -8.26 20.67
N GLN A 247 1.36 -9.10 21.53
CA GLN A 247 1.04 -9.07 22.96
C GLN A 247 1.52 -7.75 23.58
N GLU A 248 0.87 -7.33 24.66
CA GLU A 248 1.28 -6.13 25.39
C GLU A 248 2.71 -6.31 25.91
N GLY A 249 3.54 -5.27 25.78
CA GLY A 249 4.96 -5.31 26.14
C GLY A 249 5.89 -6.01 25.15
N TYR A 250 5.39 -6.47 23.99
CA TYR A 250 6.25 -7.01 22.93
C TYR A 250 7.28 -5.96 22.48
N GLN A 251 8.56 -6.34 22.52
CA GLN A 251 9.67 -5.49 22.08
C GLN A 251 9.94 -5.75 20.59
N PHE A 252 9.70 -4.72 19.78
CA PHE A 252 10.03 -4.73 18.37
C PHE A 252 11.54 -4.62 18.19
N ARG A 253 12.06 -5.19 17.10
CA ARG A 253 13.49 -5.09 16.80
C ARG A 253 13.86 -3.64 16.55
N GLU A 254 14.94 -3.22 17.22
CA GLU A 254 15.58 -1.93 16.99
C GLU A 254 16.78 -2.11 16.06
N TYR A 255 17.05 -1.07 15.29
CA TYR A 255 18.16 -0.98 14.36
C TYR A 255 19.00 0.26 14.69
N PRO A 256 20.27 0.32 14.27
CA PRO A 256 21.10 1.51 14.48
C PRO A 256 20.48 2.80 13.93
N GLU A 257 19.70 2.69 12.85
CA GLU A 257 19.04 3.81 12.18
C GLU A 257 17.66 4.14 12.76
N GLY A 258 17.17 3.37 13.74
CA GLY A 258 15.86 3.54 14.38
C GLY A 258 14.98 2.30 14.23
N ASP A 259 13.71 2.52 13.86
CA ASP A 259 12.79 1.42 13.63
C ASP A 259 13.08 0.70 12.29
N VAL A 260 12.41 -0.43 12.03
CA VAL A 260 12.63 -1.21 10.80
C VAL A 260 12.34 -0.40 9.52
N LEU A 261 11.41 0.56 9.56
CA LEU A 261 11.11 1.41 8.40
C LEU A 261 12.23 2.41 8.13
N ASP A 262 12.80 3.01 9.17
CA ASP A 262 13.94 3.91 9.06
C ASP A 262 15.19 3.15 8.62
N HIS A 263 15.41 1.94 9.13
CA HIS A 263 16.46 1.05 8.67
C HIS A 263 16.32 0.68 7.18
N VAL A 264 15.11 0.34 6.72
CA VAL A 264 14.86 0.06 5.29
C VAL A 264 15.10 1.29 4.42
N ARG A 265 14.74 2.49 4.89
CA ARG A 265 14.98 3.73 4.14
C ARG A 265 16.47 4.05 4.02
N ALA A 266 17.22 3.90 5.11
CA ALA A 266 18.66 4.10 5.10
C ALA A 266 19.39 3.10 4.19
N ASN A 267 18.89 1.87 4.14
CA ASN A 267 19.47 0.76 3.38
C ASN A 267 18.67 0.41 2.10
N GLN A 268 17.90 1.36 1.57
CA GLN A 268 16.90 1.09 0.51
C GLN A 268 17.48 0.37 -0.73
N PRO A 269 18.65 0.75 -1.28
CA PRO A 269 19.22 0.05 -2.42
C PRO A 269 19.44 -1.45 -2.16
N ARG A 270 19.85 -1.82 -0.94
CA ARG A 270 20.06 -3.22 -0.54
C ARG A 270 18.76 -4.01 -0.57
N TYR A 271 17.68 -3.48 -0.01
CA TYR A 271 16.37 -4.16 -0.03
C TYR A 271 15.77 -4.24 -1.43
N LEU A 272 15.98 -3.24 -2.28
CA LEU A 272 15.61 -3.33 -3.70
C LEU A 272 16.43 -4.40 -4.42
N GLY A 273 17.74 -4.47 -4.15
CA GLY A 273 18.64 -5.51 -4.66
C GLY A 273 18.17 -6.91 -4.27
N ALA A 274 17.65 -7.08 -3.05
CA ALA A 274 17.09 -8.34 -2.57
C ALA A 274 15.81 -8.74 -3.35
N VAL A 275 14.90 -7.79 -3.61
CA VAL A 275 13.74 -8.04 -4.49
C VAL A 275 14.21 -8.44 -5.89
N PHE A 276 15.20 -7.75 -6.43
CA PHE A 276 15.73 -8.02 -7.77
C PHE A 276 16.42 -9.38 -7.87
N ALA A 277 17.14 -9.83 -6.84
CA ALA A 277 17.71 -11.17 -6.78
C ALA A 277 16.64 -12.26 -6.84
N VAL A 278 15.52 -12.10 -6.12
CA VAL A 278 14.38 -13.04 -6.18
C VAL A 278 13.76 -13.07 -7.58
N ILE A 279 13.55 -11.90 -8.21
CA ILE A 279 13.00 -11.81 -9.57
C ILE A 279 13.95 -12.42 -10.59
N ARG A 280 15.27 -12.20 -10.46
CA ARG A 280 16.29 -12.84 -11.31
C ARG A 280 16.27 -14.35 -11.20
N ALA A 281 16.30 -14.89 -9.97
CA ALA A 281 16.23 -16.34 -9.76
C ALA A 281 14.96 -16.97 -10.36
N TRP A 282 13.81 -16.27 -10.27
CA TRP A 282 12.58 -16.70 -10.94
C TRP A 282 12.68 -16.68 -12.46
N HIS A 283 13.29 -15.63 -13.03
CA HIS A 283 13.51 -15.51 -14.47
C HIS A 283 14.45 -16.59 -14.99
N ASP A 284 15.58 -16.81 -14.31
CA ASP A 284 16.57 -17.86 -14.60
C ASP A 284 15.99 -19.27 -14.51
N SER A 285 14.99 -19.47 -13.65
CA SER A 285 14.22 -20.72 -13.55
C SER A 285 13.27 -20.95 -14.74
N GLY A 286 13.20 -20.02 -15.70
CA GLY A 286 12.34 -20.07 -16.88
C GLY A 286 10.97 -19.44 -16.65
N LYS A 287 10.86 -18.45 -15.75
CA LYS A 287 9.60 -17.74 -15.43
C LYS A 287 8.47 -18.69 -15.02
N ARG A 288 8.81 -19.68 -14.19
CA ARG A 288 7.91 -20.75 -13.76
C ARG A 288 6.66 -20.20 -13.06
N LYS A 289 5.57 -20.95 -13.19
CA LYS A 289 4.24 -20.61 -12.71
C LYS A 289 3.59 -21.88 -12.15
N THR A 290 2.80 -21.76 -11.09
CA THR A 290 1.93 -22.85 -10.65
C THR A 290 0.64 -22.89 -11.49
N ASN A 291 -0.21 -23.89 -11.23
CA ASN A 291 -1.54 -24.00 -11.82
C ASN A 291 -2.61 -23.25 -11.01
N GLU A 292 -2.21 -22.38 -10.08
CA GLU A 292 -3.13 -21.61 -9.26
C GLU A 292 -4.18 -20.86 -10.12
N SER A 293 -5.43 -20.93 -9.69
CA SER A 293 -6.60 -20.43 -10.41
C SER A 293 -7.71 -19.93 -9.51
N ARG A 294 -7.52 -19.97 -8.19
CA ARG A 294 -8.48 -19.54 -7.16
C ARG A 294 -8.62 -18.01 -7.04
N HIS A 295 -7.79 -17.23 -7.74
CA HIS A 295 -7.83 -15.76 -7.76
C HIS A 295 -7.99 -15.21 -9.18
N ASP A 296 -8.73 -14.10 -9.32
CA ASP A 296 -9.08 -13.49 -10.62
C ASP A 296 -7.84 -12.95 -11.37
N PHE A 297 -6.90 -12.36 -10.63
CA PHE A 297 -5.57 -11.97 -11.08
C PHE A 297 -4.66 -13.20 -11.27
N ARG A 298 -5.03 -14.09 -12.21
CA ARG A 298 -4.35 -15.37 -12.46
C ARG A 298 -2.86 -15.24 -12.79
N PRO A 299 -2.40 -14.28 -13.63
CA PRO A 299 -0.97 -14.10 -13.88
C PRO A 299 -0.20 -13.80 -12.61
N TRP A 300 -0.77 -12.97 -11.73
CA TRP A 300 -0.20 -12.66 -10.42
C TRP A 300 -0.17 -13.90 -9.53
N ALA A 301 -1.33 -14.53 -9.32
CA ALA A 301 -1.45 -15.67 -8.41
C ALA A 301 -0.48 -16.78 -8.79
N ARG A 302 -0.44 -17.20 -10.06
CA ARG A 302 0.45 -18.29 -10.52
C ARG A 302 1.94 -17.98 -10.40
N THR A 303 2.31 -16.72 -10.64
CA THR A 303 3.72 -16.28 -10.61
C THR A 303 4.20 -16.14 -9.17
N LEU A 304 3.45 -15.41 -8.35
CA LEU A 304 3.83 -15.17 -6.96
C LEU A 304 3.70 -16.44 -6.13
N ASP A 305 2.70 -17.30 -6.39
CA ASP A 305 2.57 -18.60 -5.71
C ASP A 305 3.79 -19.49 -5.94
N TRP A 306 4.32 -19.52 -7.17
CA TRP A 306 5.56 -20.25 -7.44
C TRP A 306 6.75 -19.63 -6.71
N ILE A 307 6.90 -18.30 -6.75
CA ILE A 307 8.00 -17.58 -6.09
C ILE A 307 7.99 -17.81 -4.57
N VAL A 308 6.83 -17.63 -3.91
CA VAL A 308 6.76 -17.74 -2.44
C VAL A 308 7.00 -19.18 -1.97
N GLN A 309 6.58 -20.19 -2.73
CA GLN A 309 6.81 -21.59 -2.39
C GLN A 309 8.26 -22.02 -2.63
N ASN A 310 8.82 -21.69 -3.81
CA ASN A 310 10.08 -22.28 -4.27
C ASN A 310 11.32 -21.43 -3.97
N LEU A 311 11.18 -20.11 -3.87
CA LEU A 311 12.30 -19.20 -3.60
C LEU A 311 12.27 -18.65 -2.18
N LEU A 312 11.08 -18.35 -1.63
CA LEU A 312 10.95 -17.73 -0.30
C LEU A 312 10.59 -18.71 0.81
N GLY A 313 10.27 -19.98 0.50
CA GLY A 313 9.92 -21.01 1.48
C GLY A 313 8.71 -20.69 2.36
N ALA A 314 7.75 -19.91 1.87
CA ALA A 314 6.62 -19.40 2.66
C ALA A 314 5.33 -20.25 2.56
N GLY A 315 5.32 -21.30 1.75
CA GLY A 315 4.15 -22.16 1.51
C GLY A 315 3.15 -21.60 0.49
N PRO A 316 2.01 -22.29 0.29
CA PRO A 316 1.03 -21.94 -0.74
C PRO A 316 0.38 -20.57 -0.51
N LEU A 317 0.32 -19.75 -1.57
CA LEU A 317 -0.09 -18.34 -1.48
C LEU A 317 -1.58 -18.15 -1.14
N LEU A 318 -2.45 -18.99 -1.68
CA LEU A 318 -3.92 -18.78 -1.63
C LEU A 318 -4.66 -19.69 -0.67
N ASP A 319 -3.96 -20.49 0.13
CA ASP A 319 -4.61 -21.30 1.15
C ASP A 319 -5.29 -20.40 2.19
N GLY A 320 -6.54 -20.75 2.52
CA GLY A 320 -7.44 -19.97 3.40
C GLY A 320 -7.90 -18.61 2.84
N HIS A 321 -7.45 -18.19 1.64
CA HIS A 321 -7.74 -16.86 1.12
C HIS A 321 -9.22 -16.69 0.72
N ARG A 322 -9.85 -17.71 0.13
CA ARG A 322 -11.26 -17.66 -0.28
C ARG A 322 -12.22 -17.52 0.90
N ASP A 323 -11.95 -18.21 2.01
CA ASP A 323 -12.73 -18.08 3.24
C ASP A 323 -12.58 -16.68 3.83
N THR A 324 -11.37 -16.10 3.71
CA THR A 324 -11.11 -14.72 4.10
C THR A 324 -11.91 -13.73 3.25
N GLN A 325 -11.91 -13.89 1.92
CA GLN A 325 -12.70 -13.04 1.00
C GLN A 325 -14.20 -13.14 1.30
N LEU A 326 -14.72 -14.36 1.49
CA LEU A 326 -16.14 -14.59 1.79
C LEU A 326 -16.53 -13.93 3.12
N ARG A 327 -15.65 -13.98 4.12
CA ARG A 327 -15.88 -13.33 5.41
C ARG A 327 -15.92 -11.80 5.26
N MET A 328 -14.98 -11.22 4.51
CA MET A 328 -14.91 -9.77 4.27
C MET A 328 -16.12 -9.22 3.51
N SER A 329 -16.70 -10.02 2.62
CA SER A 329 -17.89 -9.65 1.85
C SER A 329 -19.20 -9.97 2.56
N THR A 330 -19.16 -10.60 3.75
CA THR A 330 -20.35 -11.00 4.50
C THR A 330 -20.34 -10.41 5.91
N PRO A 331 -21.04 -9.29 6.16
CA PRO A 331 -21.11 -8.64 7.48
C PRO A 331 -21.51 -9.59 8.63
N GLY A 332 -22.42 -10.55 8.35
CA GLY A 332 -22.82 -11.56 9.32
C GLY A 332 -21.66 -12.46 9.79
N LEU A 333 -20.76 -12.86 8.90
CA LEU A 333 -19.61 -13.69 9.25
C LEU A 333 -18.54 -12.90 10.01
N ASN A 334 -18.36 -11.61 9.70
CA ASN A 334 -17.54 -10.71 10.52
C ASN A 334 -18.12 -10.57 11.94
N TRP A 335 -19.43 -10.39 12.07
CA TRP A 335 -20.08 -10.36 13.37
C TRP A 335 -19.93 -11.70 14.12
N LEU A 336 -20.07 -12.84 13.44
CA LEU A 336 -19.88 -14.16 14.05
C LEU A 336 -18.43 -14.37 14.53
N ARG A 337 -17.44 -13.86 13.78
CA ARG A 337 -16.03 -13.85 14.20
C ARG A 337 -15.85 -13.06 15.49
N ASP A 338 -16.37 -11.84 15.56
CA ASP A 338 -16.27 -10.99 16.73
C ASP A 338 -16.88 -11.68 17.97
N VAL A 339 -18.05 -12.28 17.79
CA VAL A 339 -18.71 -13.10 18.83
C VAL A 339 -17.80 -14.26 19.25
N ALA A 340 -17.22 -15.00 18.31
CA ALA A 340 -16.32 -16.12 18.62
C ALA A 340 -15.08 -15.67 19.41
N LEU A 341 -14.49 -14.51 19.06
CA LEU A 341 -13.37 -13.93 19.80
C LEU A 341 -13.78 -13.47 21.21
N ALA A 342 -14.98 -12.89 21.37
CA ALA A 342 -15.51 -12.52 22.68
C ALA A 342 -15.81 -13.75 23.56
N VAL A 343 -16.41 -14.80 22.98
CA VAL A 343 -16.65 -16.07 23.68
C VAL A 343 -15.33 -16.72 24.13
N ARG A 344 -14.26 -16.60 23.32
CA ARG A 344 -12.91 -17.03 23.71
C ARG A 344 -12.37 -16.23 24.88
N LYS A 345 -12.51 -14.90 24.82
CA LYS A 345 -12.05 -13.98 25.88
C LYS A 345 -12.83 -14.19 27.20
N ALA A 346 -14.09 -14.59 27.11
CA ALA A 346 -14.97 -14.92 28.23
C ALA A 346 -14.82 -16.38 28.73
N ASP A 347 -13.79 -17.11 28.27
CA ASP A 347 -13.49 -18.50 28.65
C ASP A 347 -14.70 -19.45 28.56
N SER A 348 -15.52 -19.24 27.53
CA SER A 348 -16.76 -19.98 27.28
C SER A 348 -16.66 -20.93 26.08
N PHE A 349 -15.42 -21.28 25.69
CA PHE A 349 -15.16 -22.33 24.72
C PHE A 349 -15.59 -23.70 25.25
N ASP A 350 -15.84 -24.63 24.34
CA ASP A 350 -16.24 -26.01 24.63
C ASP A 350 -17.57 -26.14 25.41
N ARG A 351 -18.38 -25.07 25.45
CA ARG A 351 -19.73 -25.05 26.03
C ARG A 351 -20.79 -24.72 24.97
N TRP A 352 -21.92 -25.42 25.03
CA TRP A 352 -23.08 -25.11 24.19
C TRP A 352 -23.77 -23.85 24.71
N LEU A 353 -23.78 -22.81 23.88
CA LEU A 353 -24.37 -21.51 24.17
C LEU A 353 -25.66 -21.30 23.40
N ARG A 354 -26.67 -20.75 24.08
CA ARG A 354 -27.91 -20.25 23.48
C ARG A 354 -27.76 -18.76 23.14
N ALA A 355 -28.65 -18.24 22.29
CA ALA A 355 -28.64 -16.84 21.88
C ALA A 355 -28.62 -15.83 23.05
N HIS A 356 -29.25 -16.15 24.19
CA HIS A 356 -29.22 -15.28 25.37
C HIS A 356 -27.87 -15.25 26.06
N GLN A 357 -27.18 -16.40 26.19
CA GLN A 357 -25.83 -16.45 26.75
C GLN A 357 -24.83 -15.73 25.84
N ILE A 358 -25.01 -15.83 24.51
CA ILE A 358 -24.22 -15.06 23.54
C ILE A 358 -24.48 -13.56 23.73
N LEU A 359 -25.74 -13.14 23.87
CA LEU A 359 -26.10 -11.74 24.14
C LEU A 359 -25.42 -11.23 25.42
N ASP A 360 -25.46 -12.01 26.51
CA ASP A 360 -24.86 -11.63 27.78
C ASP A 360 -23.33 -11.47 27.68
N ILE A 361 -22.66 -12.32 26.89
CA ILE A 361 -21.21 -12.20 26.63
C ILE A 361 -20.86 -10.93 25.84
N ILE A 362 -21.67 -10.57 24.84
CA ILE A 362 -21.35 -9.43 23.97
C ILE A 362 -21.86 -8.08 24.49
N ALA A 363 -22.83 -8.08 25.42
CA ALA A 363 -23.42 -6.85 25.97
C ALA A 363 -22.37 -5.91 26.59
N ASP A 364 -21.35 -6.46 27.22
CA ASP A 364 -20.25 -5.70 27.85
C ASP A 364 -19.05 -5.45 26.92
N THR A 365 -19.22 -5.65 25.61
CA THR A 365 -18.15 -5.51 24.62
C THR A 365 -18.47 -4.41 23.61
N THR A 366 -17.49 -4.03 22.78
CA THR A 366 -17.68 -3.08 21.68
C THR A 366 -18.34 -3.70 20.44
N ILE A 367 -18.92 -4.91 20.56
CA ILE A 367 -19.52 -5.64 19.44
C ILE A 367 -20.96 -5.14 19.25
N GLU A 368 -21.35 -4.86 18.00
CA GLU A 368 -22.72 -4.48 17.67
C GLU A 368 -23.72 -5.56 18.13
N VAL A 369 -24.71 -5.16 18.92
CA VAL A 369 -25.86 -6.01 19.26
C VAL A 369 -26.93 -5.85 18.17
N PRO A 370 -27.23 -6.89 17.38
CA PRO A 370 -28.19 -6.78 16.29
C PRO A 370 -29.58 -6.34 16.78
N GLY A 371 -30.19 -5.38 16.11
CA GLY A 371 -31.57 -4.94 16.39
C GLY A 371 -31.75 -3.91 17.50
N VAL A 372 -30.64 -3.41 18.06
CA VAL A 372 -30.56 -2.42 19.15
C VAL A 372 -29.94 -1.13 18.59
N ALA A 373 -30.58 0.01 18.84
CA ALA A 373 -30.07 1.33 18.48
C ALA A 373 -29.12 1.91 19.55
N GLU A 374 -28.35 2.94 19.22
CA GLU A 374 -27.34 3.55 20.11
C GLU A 374 -27.91 4.16 21.42
N HIS A 375 -29.23 4.36 21.48
CA HIS A 375 -29.95 4.90 22.65
C HIS A 375 -30.90 3.88 23.32
N ASP A 376 -30.91 2.63 22.84
CA ASP A 376 -31.78 1.58 23.35
C ASP A 376 -31.17 0.97 24.64
N ASP A 377 -31.98 0.83 25.69
CA ASP A 377 -31.58 0.19 26.94
C ASP A 377 -31.86 -1.33 26.90
N LEU A 378 -30.81 -2.14 27.01
CA LEU A 378 -30.91 -3.60 27.05
C LEU A 378 -31.59 -4.14 28.32
N ALA A 379 -31.81 -3.29 29.33
CA ALA A 379 -32.62 -3.62 30.50
C ALA A 379 -34.13 -3.67 30.19
N ASP A 380 -34.60 -3.08 29.08
CA ASP A 380 -35.99 -3.20 28.63
C ASP A 380 -36.24 -4.58 28.01
N ASP A 381 -37.20 -5.32 28.58
CA ASP A 381 -37.59 -6.66 28.14
C ASP A 381 -37.99 -6.74 26.65
N ASN A 382 -38.61 -5.70 26.11
CA ASN A 382 -39.00 -5.64 24.69
C ASN A 382 -37.78 -5.48 23.78
N ILE A 383 -36.84 -4.60 24.16
CA ILE A 383 -35.59 -4.36 23.43
C ILE A 383 -34.72 -5.62 23.49
N ARG A 384 -34.58 -6.23 24.68
CA ARG A 384 -33.86 -7.49 24.86
C ARG A 384 -34.45 -8.62 24.02
N LYS A 385 -35.79 -8.74 23.96
CA LYS A 385 -36.46 -9.74 23.10
C LYS A 385 -36.21 -9.50 21.61
N LYS A 386 -36.24 -8.25 21.17
CA LYS A 386 -35.91 -7.85 19.79
C LYS A 386 -34.45 -8.18 19.45
N ALA A 387 -33.52 -7.90 20.36
CA ALA A 387 -32.12 -8.26 20.23
C ALA A 387 -31.91 -9.77 20.06
N LEU A 388 -32.54 -10.59 20.92
CA LEU A 388 -32.48 -12.05 20.84
C LEU A 388 -33.01 -12.60 19.51
N GLN A 389 -34.11 -12.04 18.99
CA GLN A 389 -34.66 -12.42 17.68
C GLN A 389 -33.69 -12.06 16.55
N ALA A 390 -33.12 -10.85 16.58
CA ALA A 390 -32.18 -10.39 15.58
C ALA A 390 -30.86 -11.19 15.60
N ILE A 391 -30.34 -11.54 16.79
CA ILE A 391 -29.21 -12.46 16.97
C ILE A 391 -29.52 -13.82 16.35
N GLY A 392 -30.69 -14.40 16.66
CA GLY A 392 -31.11 -15.70 16.12
C GLY A 392 -31.26 -15.69 14.60
N HIS A 393 -31.73 -14.59 14.03
CA HIS A 393 -31.80 -14.37 12.58
C HIS A 393 -30.40 -14.26 11.97
N ARG A 394 -29.53 -13.41 12.51
CA ARG A 394 -28.14 -13.20 12.03
C ARG A 394 -27.33 -14.49 12.09
N LEU A 395 -27.39 -15.25 13.19
CA LEU A 395 -26.80 -16.59 13.30
C LEU A 395 -27.44 -17.58 12.31
N GLY A 396 -28.74 -17.47 12.03
CA GLY A 396 -29.41 -18.21 10.98
C GLY A 396 -28.77 -17.98 9.60
N THR A 397 -28.57 -16.71 9.25
CA THR A 397 -27.94 -16.28 7.99
C THR A 397 -26.49 -16.75 7.87
N CYS A 398 -25.68 -16.64 8.93
CA CYS A 398 -24.27 -17.04 8.91
C CYS A 398 -24.08 -18.52 8.56
N PHE A 399 -24.93 -19.38 9.12
CA PHE A 399 -24.85 -20.82 8.94
C PHE A 399 -25.58 -21.29 7.67
N GLY A 400 -26.67 -20.62 7.28
CA GLY A 400 -27.53 -21.10 6.19
C GLY A 400 -27.93 -22.56 6.42
N SER A 401 -27.67 -23.41 5.42
CA SER A 401 -27.87 -24.87 5.46
C SER A 401 -26.77 -25.64 6.21
N HIS A 402 -25.63 -25.03 6.49
CA HIS A 402 -24.49 -25.68 7.13
C HIS A 402 -24.65 -25.68 8.65
N ASN A 403 -24.10 -26.68 9.33
CA ASN A 403 -24.09 -26.76 10.80
C ASN A 403 -22.71 -26.53 11.41
N LEU A 404 -21.66 -26.46 10.61
CA LEU A 404 -20.31 -26.15 11.06
C LEU A 404 -19.78 -24.97 10.25
N ARG A 405 -19.14 -24.03 10.94
CA ARG A 405 -18.38 -22.92 10.34
C ARG A 405 -17.00 -22.89 10.99
N VAL A 406 -15.96 -22.81 10.17
CA VAL A 406 -14.60 -22.58 10.66
C VAL A 406 -14.23 -21.14 10.34
N ILE A 407 -13.92 -20.36 11.36
CA ILE A 407 -13.58 -18.95 11.24
C ILE A 407 -12.32 -18.70 12.07
N ASP A 408 -11.21 -18.45 11.39
CA ASP A 408 -9.94 -18.04 12.01
C ASP A 408 -9.39 -19.04 13.04
N GLY A 409 -9.48 -20.33 12.71
CA GLY A 409 -9.09 -21.40 13.61
C GLY A 409 -10.05 -21.61 14.77
N ILE A 410 -11.26 -21.04 14.71
CA ILE A 410 -12.35 -21.32 15.64
C ILE A 410 -13.44 -22.07 14.89
N GLU A 411 -13.76 -23.27 15.35
CA GLU A 411 -14.90 -24.04 14.88
C GLU A 411 -16.15 -23.62 15.65
N VAL A 412 -17.18 -23.22 14.91
CA VAL A 412 -18.50 -22.91 15.45
C VAL A 412 -19.50 -23.93 14.91
N GLU A 413 -19.95 -24.81 15.81
CA GLU A 413 -20.94 -25.85 15.52
C GLU A 413 -22.32 -25.38 15.96
N ARG A 414 -23.35 -25.66 15.16
CA ARG A 414 -24.76 -25.32 15.42
C ARG A 414 -25.59 -26.60 15.48
N GLN A 415 -26.31 -26.79 16.58
CA GLN A 415 -27.28 -27.86 16.73
C GLN A 415 -28.69 -27.34 17.05
N LYS A 416 -29.68 -28.23 16.95
CA LYS A 416 -31.07 -27.98 17.35
C LYS A 416 -31.46 -28.97 18.44
N VAL A 417 -31.63 -28.49 19.66
CA VAL A 417 -32.03 -29.30 20.82
C VAL A 417 -33.50 -29.06 21.14
N TYR A 418 -34.26 -30.13 21.35
CA TYR A 418 -35.66 -30.01 21.78
C TYR A 418 -35.72 -29.67 23.26
N ASP A 419 -36.40 -28.59 23.60
CA ASP A 419 -36.63 -28.16 24.98
C ASP A 419 -38.03 -28.62 25.43
N PRO A 420 -38.15 -29.64 26.29
CA PRO A 420 -39.43 -30.21 26.69
C PRO A 420 -40.28 -29.22 27.51
N ASN A 421 -39.66 -28.29 28.22
CA ASN A 421 -40.37 -27.30 29.04
C ASN A 421 -41.03 -26.22 28.18
N GLN A 422 -40.39 -25.83 27.09
CA GLN A 422 -40.89 -24.80 26.17
C GLN A 422 -41.57 -25.38 24.93
N ARG A 423 -41.62 -26.72 24.80
CA ARG A 423 -42.17 -27.47 23.67
C ARG A 423 -41.68 -26.98 22.30
N ARG A 424 -40.41 -26.53 22.22
CA ARG A 424 -39.83 -25.97 20.99
C ARG A 424 -38.39 -26.44 20.80
N LYS A 425 -37.91 -26.41 19.56
CA LYS A 425 -36.50 -26.66 19.24
C LYS A 425 -35.70 -25.39 19.39
N ASN A 426 -34.79 -25.36 20.36
CA ASN A 426 -33.85 -24.28 20.57
C ASN A 426 -32.56 -24.54 19.77
N ARG A 427 -31.92 -23.46 19.31
CA ARG A 427 -30.62 -23.54 18.65
C ARG A 427 -29.53 -23.31 19.67
N GLU A 428 -28.50 -24.14 19.63
CA GLU A 428 -27.32 -24.03 20.47
C GLU A 428 -26.07 -24.00 19.59
N TYR A 429 -25.05 -23.29 20.06
CA TYR A 429 -23.84 -22.99 19.34
C TYR A 429 -22.63 -23.35 20.20
N LEU A 430 -21.67 -24.06 19.64
CA LEU A 430 -20.47 -24.51 20.34
C LEU A 430 -19.25 -23.95 19.65
N PHE A 431 -18.40 -23.26 20.40
CA PHE A 431 -17.17 -22.64 19.93
C PHE A 431 -15.99 -23.47 20.42
N ARG A 432 -15.15 -23.96 19.51
CA ARG A 432 -13.94 -24.73 19.82
C ARG A 432 -12.74 -24.17 19.07
N ALA A 433 -11.54 -24.39 19.58
CA ALA A 433 -10.35 -24.24 18.75
C ALA A 433 -10.39 -25.33 17.66
N ALA A 434 -10.14 -24.95 16.40
CA ALA A 434 -9.96 -25.91 15.32
C ALA A 434 -8.77 -26.81 15.68
N SER A 435 -8.91 -28.13 15.53
CA SER A 435 -7.79 -29.04 15.80
C SER A 435 -6.65 -28.70 14.86
N ALA A 436 -5.47 -28.43 15.41
CA ALA A 436 -4.24 -28.25 14.64
C ALA A 436 -3.82 -29.60 14.03
N ALA A 437 -4.53 -30.05 13.00
CA ALA A 437 -4.01 -31.06 12.10
C ALA A 437 -3.13 -30.34 11.06
N GLU A 438 -1.82 -30.49 11.26
CA GLU A 438 -0.72 -30.21 10.32
C GLU A 438 -0.65 -28.79 9.76
N HIS A 439 -0.04 -27.84 10.49
CA HIS A 439 0.73 -26.72 9.89
C HIS A 439 1.73 -26.22 10.96
N GLU A 440 2.65 -27.10 11.39
CA GLU A 440 3.90 -26.63 11.99
C GLU A 440 4.69 -25.91 10.88
N CYS A 441 4.76 -24.59 10.98
CA CYS A 441 5.67 -23.80 10.16
C CYS A 441 7.10 -24.15 10.56
N ALA A 442 7.89 -24.66 9.62
CA ALA A 442 9.32 -24.93 9.77
C ALA A 442 10.19 -23.67 10.05
N TYR A 443 9.58 -22.51 10.32
CA TYR A 443 10.24 -21.24 10.61
C TYR A 443 9.49 -20.42 11.67
N SER A 444 9.15 -21.04 12.80
CA SER A 444 9.12 -20.26 14.04
C SER A 444 10.58 -19.92 14.39
N PRO A 445 10.97 -18.64 14.54
CA PRO A 445 12.34 -18.30 14.91
C PRO A 445 12.66 -19.00 16.22
N THR A 446 13.72 -19.79 16.19
CA THR A 446 14.23 -20.45 17.38
C THR A 446 14.73 -19.39 18.37
N PRO A 447 14.80 -19.67 19.68
CA PRO A 447 15.42 -18.76 20.63
C PRO A 447 16.86 -18.35 20.24
N GLU A 448 17.54 -19.17 19.44
CA GLU A 448 18.88 -18.90 18.89
C GLU A 448 18.85 -17.79 17.81
N ASP A 449 17.80 -17.71 16.99
CA ASP A 449 17.61 -16.62 16.02
C ASP A 449 17.32 -15.26 16.70
N ARG A 450 17.04 -15.24 18.01
CA ARG A 450 16.81 -14.01 18.80
C ARG A 450 18.11 -13.47 19.43
N LEU A 451 19.20 -14.24 19.38
CA LEU A 451 20.47 -13.94 20.03
C LEU A 451 21.59 -14.11 19.01
N GLY A 452 21.62 -13.23 18.00
CA GLY A 452 22.59 -13.29 16.90
C GLY A 452 23.03 -11.91 16.44
N ALA A 453 23.37 -11.03 17.39
CA ALA A 453 24.07 -9.78 17.13
C ALA A 453 24.92 -9.41 18.35
N ASP A 454 26.06 -10.08 18.50
CA ASP A 454 27.32 -9.49 18.99
C ASP A 454 28.42 -10.56 19.15
N SER A 455 29.47 -10.47 18.33
CA SER A 455 30.89 -10.34 18.74
C SER A 455 31.87 -10.76 17.63
N SER A 456 32.58 -9.73 17.16
CA SER A 456 34.01 -9.66 16.75
C SER A 456 34.78 -10.89 16.27
N ASP A 457 35.44 -10.69 15.12
CA ASP A 457 36.81 -11.06 14.78
C ASP A 457 37.63 -11.84 15.83
N GLN A 458 38.07 -13.05 15.45
CA GLN A 458 39.48 -13.44 15.57
C GLN A 458 39.78 -14.64 14.67
N ALA A 459 40.74 -14.43 13.77
CA ALA A 459 41.35 -15.46 12.95
C ALA A 459 42.12 -16.46 13.82
N HIS A 460 42.02 -17.76 13.51
CA HIS A 460 43.17 -18.66 13.57
C HIS A 460 42.98 -19.85 12.61
N PHE A 461 44.03 -20.01 11.81
CA PHE A 461 44.40 -21.11 10.93
C PHE A 461 44.43 -22.45 11.71
N ASP A 462 43.93 -23.54 11.12
CA ASP A 462 44.71 -24.78 10.93
C ASP A 462 43.91 -25.88 10.22
N SER A 463 44.70 -26.68 9.49
CA SER A 463 44.42 -27.74 8.54
C SER A 463 43.94 -29.07 9.17
N GLU A 464 43.16 -29.86 8.43
CA GLU A 464 43.59 -31.15 7.85
C GLU A 464 42.42 -31.98 7.31
N SER A 465 42.76 -32.72 6.26
CA SER A 465 42.00 -33.71 5.50
C SER A 465 41.60 -34.95 6.30
N THR A 466 40.47 -35.59 5.94
CA THR A 466 40.48 -37.02 5.53
C THR A 466 39.17 -37.47 4.90
N GLU A 467 39.33 -38.31 3.88
CA GLU A 467 38.36 -39.01 3.05
C GLU A 467 37.67 -40.16 3.80
N ALA A 468 36.46 -40.55 3.37
CA ALA A 468 36.10 -41.95 3.12
C ALA A 468 34.73 -42.08 2.41
N GLU A 469 34.77 -42.77 1.28
CA GLU A 469 33.67 -43.17 0.40
C GLU A 469 32.80 -44.29 1.01
N ALA A 470 31.54 -44.39 0.54
CA ALA A 470 30.93 -45.69 0.20
C ALA A 470 29.71 -45.51 -0.73
N THR A 471 29.88 -46.01 -1.95
CA THR A 471 28.95 -46.25 -3.06
C THR A 471 27.78 -47.20 -2.74
N LEU A 472 26.63 -47.05 -3.41
CA LEU A 472 26.12 -48.04 -4.38
C LEU A 472 24.91 -47.55 -5.22
N SER A 473 24.92 -48.00 -6.47
CA SER A 473 24.03 -47.70 -7.59
C SER A 473 23.10 -48.89 -7.86
N THR A 474 21.85 -48.67 -8.31
CA THR A 474 21.26 -49.30 -9.52
C THR A 474 19.85 -48.76 -9.83
N LYS A 475 19.62 -48.48 -11.13
CA LYS A 475 18.38 -48.02 -11.83
C LYS A 475 17.47 -49.23 -12.23
N PRO A 476 16.44 -49.10 -13.12
CA PRO A 476 15.03 -48.81 -12.81
C PRO A 476 14.05 -49.87 -13.38
N GLU A 477 12.76 -49.79 -13.08
CA GLU A 477 11.72 -50.60 -13.75
C GLU A 477 10.58 -49.75 -14.36
N ILE A 478 10.06 -50.28 -15.47
CA ILE A 478 9.12 -49.72 -16.45
C ILE A 478 7.80 -50.51 -16.36
N CYS A 479 6.63 -49.85 -16.44
CA CYS A 479 5.38 -50.32 -17.10
C CYS A 479 4.30 -49.21 -17.02
N ALA A 480 3.93 -48.49 -18.09
CA ALA A 480 2.98 -48.80 -19.17
C ALA A 480 1.52 -49.03 -18.71
N TYR A 481 0.60 -48.08 -18.99
CA TYR A 481 -0.82 -48.35 -19.32
C TYR A 481 -1.47 -47.17 -20.07
N SER A 482 -2.22 -47.50 -21.12
CA SER A 482 -2.88 -46.66 -22.13
C SER A 482 -4.25 -46.07 -21.70
N PRO A 483 -4.81 -45.06 -22.42
CA PRO A 483 -6.02 -44.32 -22.02
C PRO A 483 -7.32 -44.92 -22.59
N PRO A 484 -8.51 -44.62 -22.01
CA PRO A 484 -9.77 -45.00 -22.63
C PRO A 484 -10.41 -43.89 -23.49
N SER A 485 -11.15 -44.39 -24.47
CA SER A 485 -11.71 -43.79 -25.68
C SER A 485 -12.98 -42.94 -25.49
N ALA A 486 -13.28 -42.11 -26.50
CA ALA A 486 -14.48 -41.30 -26.67
C ALA A 486 -15.76 -42.10 -27.03
N PRO A 487 -16.95 -41.47 -26.92
CA PRO A 487 -18.04 -41.72 -27.88
C PRO A 487 -18.75 -40.42 -28.39
N SER A 488 -19.37 -40.53 -29.58
CA SER A 488 -20.31 -39.58 -30.25
C SER A 488 -21.64 -40.33 -30.57
N PRO A 489 -22.73 -39.72 -31.13
CA PRO A 489 -23.48 -38.49 -30.78
C PRO A 489 -25.05 -38.65 -30.71
N ALA A 490 -25.76 -37.62 -30.15
CA ALA A 490 -27.17 -37.15 -30.37
C ALA A 490 -28.39 -38.08 -30.02
N PRO A 491 -29.65 -37.58 -29.76
CA PRO A 491 -30.28 -36.32 -30.22
C PRO A 491 -31.19 -35.49 -29.25
N ASN A 492 -31.39 -34.23 -29.66
CA ASN A 492 -32.52 -33.27 -29.52
C ASN A 492 -33.55 -33.35 -28.38
N GLY A 493 -33.66 -32.22 -27.64
CA GLY A 493 -34.84 -31.82 -26.86
C GLY A 493 -34.63 -30.52 -26.07
N ALA A 494 -34.86 -29.36 -26.71
CA ALA A 494 -35.04 -28.05 -26.04
C ALA A 494 -36.51 -27.94 -25.51
N PRO A 495 -36.91 -27.01 -24.60
CA PRO A 495 -36.49 -25.60 -24.58
C PRO A 495 -36.31 -24.88 -23.21
N ASN A 496 -35.54 -23.78 -23.30
CA ASN A 496 -35.63 -22.47 -22.63
C ASN A 496 -35.51 -22.31 -21.10
N GLY A 497 -34.35 -21.79 -20.69
CA GLY A 497 -34.16 -20.99 -19.48
C GLY A 497 -32.81 -20.27 -19.54
N LYS A 498 -32.81 -18.94 -19.69
CA LYS A 498 -31.63 -18.08 -19.88
C LYS A 498 -30.61 -18.25 -18.74
N ALA A 499 -29.38 -18.68 -19.06
CA ALA A 499 -28.23 -18.62 -18.19
C ALA A 499 -27.11 -17.83 -18.89
N PHE A 500 -26.60 -16.80 -18.20
CA PHE A 500 -25.47 -15.99 -18.63
C PHE A 500 -24.20 -16.84 -18.68
N ALA A 501 -23.50 -16.81 -19.82
CA ALA A 501 -22.24 -17.52 -20.01
C ALA A 501 -21.05 -16.76 -19.37
N PRO A 502 -20.05 -17.46 -18.82
CA PRO A 502 -18.83 -16.85 -18.30
C PRO A 502 -17.87 -16.48 -19.44
N ASN A 503 -17.22 -15.33 -19.29
CA ASN A 503 -16.35 -14.68 -20.27
C ASN A 503 -15.15 -15.55 -20.73
N ALA A 504 -14.86 -15.44 -22.03
CA ALA A 504 -13.77 -16.09 -22.77
C ALA A 504 -12.37 -15.52 -22.41
N PRO A 505 -11.28 -16.27 -22.69
CA PRO A 505 -9.92 -15.88 -22.29
C PRO A 505 -9.41 -14.68 -23.10
N MET A 506 -9.02 -13.62 -22.39
CA MET A 506 -8.44 -12.38 -22.93
C MET A 506 -7.02 -12.63 -23.43
N GLY A 507 -6.86 -12.57 -24.75
CA GLY A 507 -5.56 -12.65 -25.42
C GLY A 507 -5.69 -12.33 -26.90
N HIS A 508 -5.90 -11.05 -27.25
CA HIS A 508 -5.73 -10.58 -28.62
C HIS A 508 -4.88 -9.31 -28.65
N VAL A 509 -3.73 -9.42 -29.31
CA VAL A 509 -2.94 -8.30 -29.81
C VAL A 509 -3.68 -7.76 -31.03
N ILE A 510 -4.15 -6.51 -30.97
CA ILE A 510 -4.75 -5.82 -32.12
C ILE A 510 -3.68 -4.89 -32.71
N PRO A 511 -3.38 -4.96 -34.02
CA PRO A 511 -2.49 -3.99 -34.67
C PRO A 511 -3.21 -2.64 -34.76
N MET A 512 -2.50 -1.56 -34.41
CA MET A 512 -3.01 -0.20 -34.53
C MET A 512 -3.27 0.13 -36.00
N THR A 513 -4.53 0.36 -36.36
CA THR A 513 -4.92 1.03 -37.60
C THR A 513 -5.19 2.49 -37.30
N GLU A 514 -4.53 3.37 -38.07
CA GLU A 514 -4.77 4.80 -38.15
C GLU A 514 -6.27 5.10 -38.30
N ASN A 515 -6.78 6.08 -37.55
CA ASN A 515 -7.80 6.99 -38.08
C ASN A 515 -8.01 8.24 -37.21
N HIS A 516 -7.96 9.37 -37.92
CA HIS A 516 -8.66 10.64 -37.78
C HIS A 516 -8.60 11.44 -36.47
N VAL A 517 -7.89 12.57 -36.59
CA VAL A 517 -7.91 13.74 -35.72
C VAL A 517 -9.19 14.53 -35.98
N ASP A 518 -10.07 14.61 -34.99
CA ASP A 518 -11.06 15.69 -34.89
C ASP A 518 -10.62 16.66 -33.80
N SER A 519 -10.25 17.85 -34.23
CA SER A 519 -9.83 18.98 -33.40
C SER A 519 -11.04 19.62 -32.71
N VAL A 520 -11.08 19.62 -31.38
CA VAL A 520 -11.96 20.50 -30.61
C VAL A 520 -11.14 21.30 -29.61
N PHE A 521 -11.10 22.61 -29.85
CA PHE A 521 -10.47 23.66 -29.04
C PHE A 521 -11.09 23.75 -27.64
N ILE A 522 -10.30 23.64 -26.56
CA ILE A 522 -10.62 24.31 -25.27
C ILE A 522 -9.34 24.78 -24.55
N ASN A 523 -9.35 26.08 -24.23
CA ASN A 523 -8.41 26.87 -23.44
C ASN A 523 -8.41 26.40 -21.96
N SER A 524 -7.26 26.07 -21.35
CA SER A 524 -7.17 25.99 -19.89
C SER A 524 -5.76 26.30 -19.37
N GLY A 525 -5.71 27.17 -18.36
CA GLY A 525 -4.51 27.75 -17.77
C GLY A 525 -3.68 26.74 -16.97
N VAL A 526 -2.37 26.84 -17.14
CA VAL A 526 -1.36 25.99 -16.50
C VAL A 526 -1.12 26.43 -15.06
N ASN A 527 -1.45 25.57 -14.09
CA ASN A 527 -0.97 25.70 -12.72
C ASN A 527 0.40 25.00 -12.58
N LYS A 528 1.43 25.79 -12.28
CA LYS A 528 2.82 25.36 -12.09
C LYS A 528 2.98 24.61 -10.75
N CYS A 529 3.42 23.35 -10.81
CA CYS A 529 4.18 22.73 -9.72
C CYS A 529 5.66 22.72 -10.13
N ILE A 530 6.48 23.55 -9.49
CA ILE A 530 7.92 23.62 -9.72
C ILE A 530 8.59 22.57 -8.82
N TYR A 531 9.03 21.46 -9.41
CA TYR A 531 10.15 20.69 -8.86
C TYR A 531 11.43 21.44 -9.25
N ARG A 532 12.15 22.00 -8.28
CA ARG A 532 13.54 22.44 -8.48
C ARG A 532 14.45 21.25 -8.22
N GLU A 533 14.79 20.52 -9.26
CA GLU A 533 16.07 19.81 -9.32
C GLU A 533 16.95 20.54 -10.33
N VAL A 534 18.18 20.81 -9.93
CA VAL A 534 19.20 21.48 -10.72
C VAL A 534 19.54 20.57 -11.90
N ILE A 535 18.93 20.82 -13.05
CA ILE A 535 19.34 20.21 -14.31
C ILE A 535 20.71 20.79 -14.64
N GLN A 536 21.78 20.04 -14.37
CA GLN A 536 23.05 20.32 -15.02
C GLN A 536 22.91 20.00 -16.51
N PRO A 537 23.27 20.93 -17.42
CA PRO A 537 23.18 20.68 -18.85
C PRO A 537 24.23 19.65 -19.28
N LEU A 538 23.76 18.55 -19.87
CA LEU A 538 24.57 17.60 -20.64
C LEU A 538 25.38 18.35 -21.71
N ARG A 539 26.69 18.52 -21.49
CA ARG A 539 27.64 18.92 -22.54
C ARG A 539 28.15 17.68 -23.28
N ARG A 540 28.09 17.75 -24.61
CA ARG A 540 28.70 16.78 -25.53
C ARG A 540 30.23 16.76 -25.40
N ILE A 541 30.73 15.54 -25.48
CA ILE A 541 32.07 15.00 -25.75
C ILE A 541 32.98 15.90 -26.62
N GLY A 542 34.25 16.08 -26.21
CA GLY A 542 35.38 16.30 -27.13
C GLY A 542 36.47 17.30 -26.69
N ALA A 543 37.71 16.79 -26.60
CA ALA A 543 39.02 17.46 -26.73
C ALA A 543 39.70 18.13 -25.50
N LEU A 544 40.80 17.47 -25.09
CA LEU A 544 42.17 17.97 -24.85
C LEU A 544 42.40 19.25 -24.01
N GLY A 545 43.13 19.07 -22.91
CA GLY A 545 44.32 19.87 -22.63
C GLY A 545 44.27 20.90 -21.48
N ALA A 546 45.26 20.74 -20.59
CA ALA A 546 45.93 21.75 -19.76
C ALA A 546 45.31 22.14 -18.40
N ASP A 547 46.15 21.87 -17.40
CA ASP A 547 46.27 22.41 -16.04
C ASP A 547 45.80 23.86 -15.86
N GLU A 548 45.18 24.13 -14.70
CA GLU A 548 45.65 25.16 -13.78
C GLU A 548 44.92 25.06 -12.43
N GLY A 549 45.68 25.11 -11.34
CA GLY A 549 45.23 24.96 -9.97
C GLY A 549 44.53 26.20 -9.41
N GLY A 550 43.59 25.97 -8.49
CA GLY A 550 42.93 27.01 -7.70
C GLY A 550 42.14 26.39 -6.55
N GLN A 551 42.70 26.47 -5.35
CA GLN A 551 42.11 26.06 -4.07
C GLN A 551 40.90 26.95 -3.73
N PRO A 552 39.75 26.42 -3.23
CA PRO A 552 38.67 27.25 -2.75
C PRO A 552 38.96 27.77 -1.32
N PRO A 553 38.48 28.97 -0.95
CA PRO A 553 38.73 29.56 0.37
C PRO A 553 37.95 28.83 1.48
N ALA A 554 38.61 28.70 2.63
CA ALA A 554 38.04 28.31 3.90
C ALA A 554 37.20 29.45 4.52
N ASP A 555 36.39 29.08 5.52
CA ASP A 555 35.58 29.91 6.41
C ASP A 555 34.11 30.14 6.01
N ALA A 556 33.25 29.22 6.46
CA ALA A 556 31.87 29.49 6.83
C ALA A 556 31.60 28.86 8.22
N PRO A 557 30.96 29.59 9.17
CA PRO A 557 30.87 29.17 10.56
C PRO A 557 29.91 27.99 10.75
N LEU A 558 30.29 27.08 11.64
CA LEU A 558 29.50 25.97 12.15
C LEU A 558 28.14 26.47 12.67
N ILE A 559 27.06 26.05 12.03
CA ILE A 559 25.70 26.28 12.51
C ILE A 559 25.48 25.36 13.71
N SER A 560 25.32 25.98 14.88
CA SER A 560 24.92 25.37 16.14
C SER A 560 23.63 24.56 16.02
N GLU A 561 23.59 23.43 16.73
CA GLU A 561 22.44 22.52 16.84
C GLU A 561 21.11 23.24 17.12
N PRO A 562 19.97 22.73 16.60
CA PRO A 562 18.67 23.30 16.90
C PRO A 562 18.31 23.09 18.37
N ILE A 563 18.25 24.18 19.12
CA ILE A 563 17.74 24.22 20.49
C ILE A 563 16.26 23.80 20.47
N TYR A 564 15.96 22.65 21.08
CA TYR A 564 14.60 22.24 21.40
C TYR A 564 14.02 23.17 22.47
N ILE A 565 13.06 24.03 22.08
CA ILE A 565 12.29 24.83 23.03
C ILE A 565 11.02 24.03 23.37
N PRO A 566 10.81 23.60 24.64
CA PRO A 566 9.60 22.90 25.04
C PRO A 566 8.36 23.78 24.82
N ASN A 567 7.22 23.15 24.49
CA ASN A 567 5.91 23.80 24.44
C ASN A 567 5.52 24.32 25.85
N THR A 568 5.96 25.51 26.22
CA THR A 568 5.36 26.29 27.29
C THR A 568 4.16 27.02 26.72
N ALA A 569 2.96 26.67 27.20
CA ALA A 569 1.72 27.34 26.81
C ALA A 569 1.79 28.84 27.18
N VAL A 570 1.67 29.71 26.19
CA VAL A 570 1.53 31.15 26.42
C VAL A 570 0.11 31.41 26.95
N GLU A 571 0.00 31.84 28.21
CA GLU A 571 -1.29 32.04 28.89
C GLU A 571 -2.08 33.27 28.40
N SER A 572 -1.47 34.18 27.64
CA SER A 572 -2.18 35.36 27.11
C SER A 572 -1.68 35.78 25.72
N ALA A 573 -2.41 35.40 24.67
CA ALA A 573 -2.30 35.98 23.33
C ALA A 573 -3.63 36.66 22.97
N THR A 574 -3.58 37.73 22.18
CA THR A 574 -4.75 38.48 21.71
C THR A 574 -4.66 38.73 20.21
N TRP A 575 -5.82 38.82 19.54
CA TRP A 575 -5.87 39.21 18.13
C TRP A 575 -5.43 40.66 17.96
N CYS A 576 -4.79 40.95 16.84
CA CYS A 576 -4.36 42.29 16.50
C CYS A 576 -5.55 43.12 15.97
N THR A 577 -5.83 44.29 16.56
CA THR A 577 -6.86 45.23 16.09
C THR A 577 -6.25 46.33 15.22
N GLU A 578 -7.06 46.97 14.38
CA GLU A 578 -6.60 47.78 13.23
C GLU A 578 -5.82 49.07 13.54
N SER A 579 -5.51 49.37 14.81
CA SER A 579 -5.02 50.70 15.22
C SER A 579 -3.50 50.90 15.33
N ASP A 580 -2.63 49.88 15.19
CA ASP A 580 -1.19 50.02 15.53
C ASP A 580 -0.19 49.54 14.46
N HIS A 581 -0.24 50.04 13.22
CA HIS A 581 0.63 49.53 12.14
C HIS A 581 1.38 50.59 11.31
N SER A 582 2.06 51.54 11.96
CA SER A 582 3.09 52.32 11.28
C SER A 582 4.42 51.53 11.24
N GLY A 583 4.75 50.95 10.08
CA GLY A 583 6.07 50.35 9.82
C GLY A 583 6.16 48.82 9.73
N LEU A 584 5.03 48.09 9.78
CA LEU A 584 4.98 46.63 9.63
C LEU A 584 4.53 46.21 8.23
N SER A 585 4.99 45.04 7.76
CA SER A 585 4.59 44.49 6.46
C SER A 585 3.10 44.08 6.47
N PRO A 586 2.33 44.34 5.39
CA PRO A 586 0.92 43.91 5.28
C PRO A 586 0.73 42.41 5.50
N SER A 587 1.72 41.60 5.12
CA SER A 587 1.71 40.15 5.33
C SER A 587 1.71 39.76 6.80
N VAL A 588 2.43 40.50 7.66
CA VAL A 588 2.57 40.24 9.09
C VAL A 588 1.30 40.64 9.84
N VAL A 589 0.72 41.79 9.48
CA VAL A 589 -0.54 42.27 10.04
C VAL A 589 -1.68 41.27 9.74
N GLU A 590 -1.78 40.81 8.50
CA GLU A 590 -2.80 39.83 8.10
C GLU A 590 -2.64 38.48 8.81
N LEU A 591 -1.41 38.09 9.16
CA LEU A 591 -1.15 36.86 9.90
C LEU A 591 -1.56 36.94 11.38
N ALA A 592 -1.57 38.14 11.97
CA ALA A 592 -1.92 38.37 13.37
C ALA A 592 -3.41 38.70 13.61
N ARG A 593 -4.23 38.76 12.55
CA ARG A 593 -5.68 38.99 12.60
C ARG A 593 -6.47 37.75 12.97
N GLU A 594 -7.71 37.98 13.42
CA GLU A 594 -8.67 36.94 13.80
C GLU A 594 -8.92 35.92 12.68
N ARG A 595 -9.02 34.64 13.07
CA ARG A 595 -9.30 33.53 12.17
C ARG A 595 -10.39 32.61 12.69
N ASP A 596 -11.36 32.34 11.83
CA ASP A 596 -12.45 31.41 12.09
C ASP A 596 -11.92 30.04 12.55
N GLY A 597 -12.46 29.56 13.67
CA GLY A 597 -12.12 28.25 14.22
C GLY A 597 -10.80 28.21 15.02
N TRP A 598 -10.17 29.35 15.30
CA TRP A 598 -8.96 29.43 16.11
C TRP A 598 -9.14 30.31 17.35
N THR A 599 -8.45 29.97 18.43
CA THR A 599 -8.26 30.86 19.58
C THR A 599 -6.95 31.64 19.38
N PRO A 600 -6.79 32.84 19.93
CA PRO A 600 -5.54 33.60 19.84
C PRO A 600 -4.29 32.77 20.23
N SER A 601 -4.36 32.03 21.34
CA SER A 601 -3.24 31.21 21.82
C SER A 601 -2.96 30.01 20.92
N SER A 602 -4.00 29.34 20.39
CA SER A 602 -3.81 28.21 19.47
C SER A 602 -3.26 28.66 18.12
N TRP A 603 -3.63 29.85 17.64
CA TRP A 603 -3.09 30.43 16.42
C TRP A 603 -1.65 30.94 16.60
N HIS A 604 -1.33 31.60 17.72
CA HIS A 604 0.03 32.01 18.07
C HIS A 604 1.01 30.81 18.03
N ASN A 605 0.66 29.70 18.71
CA ASN A 605 1.47 28.49 18.70
C ASN A 605 1.61 27.90 17.28
N ARG A 606 0.56 27.99 16.47
CA ARG A 606 0.59 27.54 15.08
C ARG A 606 1.55 28.38 14.23
N LEU A 607 1.62 29.69 14.43
CA LEU A 607 2.56 30.57 13.73
C LEU A 607 4.02 30.21 14.07
N LEU A 608 4.33 29.97 15.35
CA LEU A 608 5.68 29.52 15.76
C LEU A 608 6.03 28.14 15.18
N GLN A 609 5.08 27.22 15.14
CA GLN A 609 5.28 25.91 14.50
C GLN A 609 5.57 26.05 13.00
N GLN A 610 4.84 26.92 12.29
CA GLN A 610 5.08 27.21 10.87
C GLN A 610 6.43 27.89 10.66
N ALA A 611 6.83 28.82 11.54
CA ALA A 611 8.13 29.47 11.48
C ALA A 611 9.28 28.45 11.62
N SER A 612 9.18 27.53 12.57
CA SER A 612 10.18 26.47 12.75
C SER A 612 10.22 25.52 11.55
N ALA A 613 9.06 25.13 11.02
CA ALA A 613 8.98 24.20 9.89
C ALA A 613 9.55 24.78 8.58
N CYS A 614 9.48 26.10 8.39
CA CYS A 614 9.94 26.74 7.16
C CYS A 614 11.27 27.50 7.29
N ALA A 615 11.87 27.60 8.49
CA ALA A 615 13.09 28.37 8.74
C ALA A 615 14.27 28.01 7.80
N GLY A 616 14.46 26.72 7.50
CA GLY A 616 15.56 26.26 6.65
C GLY A 616 15.35 26.52 5.15
N ASN A 617 14.11 26.54 4.68
CA ASN A 617 13.79 26.64 3.25
C ASN A 617 13.29 28.05 2.84
N HIS A 618 12.70 28.79 3.77
CA HIS A 618 12.07 30.09 3.56
C HIS A 618 12.31 31.04 4.75
N PRO A 619 13.55 31.52 4.95
CA PRO A 619 13.93 32.28 6.15
C PRO A 619 13.16 33.59 6.31
N VAL A 620 12.84 34.28 5.21
CA VAL A 620 12.02 35.51 5.22
C VAL A 620 10.61 35.22 5.72
N ARG A 621 9.99 34.13 5.25
CA ARG A 621 8.62 33.76 5.66
C ARG A 621 8.58 33.26 7.11
N ALA A 622 9.63 32.58 7.55
CA ALA A 622 9.79 32.21 8.95
C ALA A 622 9.90 33.44 9.85
N ALA A 623 10.60 34.49 9.42
CA ALA A 623 10.67 35.77 10.13
C ALA A 623 9.30 36.46 10.22
N GLU A 624 8.53 36.49 9.13
CA GLU A 624 7.15 37.04 9.13
C GLU A 624 6.23 36.32 10.11
N PHE A 625 6.31 34.98 10.20
CA PHE A 625 5.52 34.20 11.16
C PHE A 625 5.92 34.47 12.61
N ARG A 626 7.22 34.63 12.91
CA ARG A 626 7.68 34.99 14.26
C ARG A 626 7.22 36.39 14.64
N GLN A 627 7.35 37.35 13.72
CA GLN A 627 6.93 38.73 13.95
C GLN A 627 5.41 38.84 14.17
N ALA A 628 4.61 38.05 13.44
CA ALA A 628 3.16 37.98 13.67
C ALA A 628 2.81 37.35 15.03
N ALA A 629 3.54 36.30 15.44
CA ALA A 629 3.35 35.68 16.75
C ALA A 629 3.70 36.64 17.90
N GLU A 630 4.78 37.42 17.76
CA GLU A 630 5.20 38.45 18.73
C GLU A 630 4.17 39.58 18.88
N LEU A 631 3.57 40.02 17.77
CA LEU A 631 2.49 41.03 17.81
C LEU A 631 1.29 40.56 18.64
N MET A 632 0.94 39.27 18.56
CA MET A 632 -0.18 38.71 19.33
C MET A 632 0.10 38.62 20.85
N THR A 633 1.35 38.81 21.30
CA THR A 633 1.73 38.75 22.73
C THR A 633 2.11 40.11 23.33
N ASN A 634 2.41 41.12 22.50
CA ASN A 634 2.94 42.41 22.96
C ASN A 634 1.89 43.46 23.35
N HIS A 635 0.58 43.17 23.28
CA HIS A 635 -0.45 44.08 23.81
C HIS A 635 -0.60 43.97 25.34
N ARG A 636 0.42 44.43 26.07
CA ARG A 636 0.23 44.94 27.44
C ARG A 636 0.35 46.46 27.40
N GLY A 637 -0.80 47.15 27.34
CA GLY A 637 -0.92 48.56 27.71
C GLY A 637 -1.58 49.46 26.67
N ALA A 638 -2.91 49.55 26.73
CA ALA A 638 -3.68 50.75 26.37
C ALA A 638 -5.10 50.65 26.96
N SER A 639 -5.19 50.72 28.29
CA SER A 639 -6.37 51.21 28.99
C SER A 639 -5.88 52.02 30.19
N GLU A 640 -5.70 53.32 29.95
CA GLU A 640 -6.29 54.36 30.79
C GLU A 640 -7.66 54.71 30.21
#